data_AF-A0A957I2Y4-F1
#
_entry.id   AF-A0A957I2Y4-F1
#
_cell.length_a   1.000
_cell.length_b   1.000
_cell.length_c   1.000
_cell.angle_alpha   90.00
_cell.angle_beta   90.00
_cell.angle_gamma   90.00
#
_symmetry.space_group_name_H-M   'P 1'
#
loop_
_entity.id
_entity.type
_entity.pdbx_description
1 polymer ?
#
loop_
_entity_poly.entity_id
_entity_poly.type
_entity_poly.pdbx_seq_one_letter_code
_entity_poly.pdbx_strand_id
1 'polypeptide(L)'
;MGYCMFGFHAGAGGNRQGIGDYFQQLDTAGRPAVLKSVDDYGVCRELAALRQQSGVPHVIVFRRSGGAFELPNYNLSPAQAAAEHWQRIVDALPPEFVANNDKEHVWLEVINEPDKNRADWIGQFMTAIAQLALANGYKVAGPGWSTGEPEPTDWQTPGWQAYLQLCAQHPDQVAVALHEYSLDAGNILAGNGSLIGRFQQLFDVCDQANIARPCVLITEWGWVYNHVPTPELAMAHLKEAAKIYQPHPQVLGAAIWYLGHGYSDIANKAQKLIAPLTGYALSDRWDDVPPAVCSGQPRLQYARTYQILHDSLTPAQARAVFQASLGDKRTVGWSFDDAGIGDLDDRRVEIFGAPQADWQEIVDWYETHYPGVTVTFRPVPGEVGMAVTFSTSPQPSDCRGRPRVQYTRTYQLLHDSVSNDQALQVFEMGMVQRRTTGWSMDDAGIGDLTRRTIEVYGCPPAEQANFIQFYRQNYPGSVVTFKEIANLVEEFWLALPVDRALFVTSRFNDPRDYDKDGIFDDRHEGVDLAATVGGQPVNVLAAQSGIVTRVERRNTGYGHFIVIRHDWPNGQTYFTWYGHLSEIDVNVGQTVAIGQPIGVAGTTGNSTGIHLHLNLQHIGHGLPGYVEPDVVDPLPFIREGRRVGAGAIVQPVNGQALFGLHATADPRIAPGEADVFSTARVDLVKILSNLDPQSIRDLMAARPAARWIVRAFLDFGGRNISPQQFVTDTLPDTRRALDVLAGKNAVVELHNEPNLFIEGLGSTWTDGQAFAAWFLDVLNRYRAALPGVRFLYPGLSPGGTVNNVRRNATSFLEESRAAVQAADGFAAHIYWAMDYPMDTALTVLDGYLSYLSTHNMAQKLVWVTEASNNKNTVTLPAKAAEYVNFWQQLRQRPTVQGVTYFVASASNPQFADEVWVANGQSRGIAEVVGAR
;
A
#
# COMPACT_ATOMS: atom_id res chain seq x y z
N MET A 1 -14.90 22.50 18.48
CA MET A 1 -16.21 23.17 18.30
C MET A 1 -17.28 22.10 18.45
N GLY A 2 -18.27 22.30 19.31
CA GLY A 2 -19.27 21.28 19.71
C GLY A 2 -20.70 21.65 19.30
N TYR A 3 -20.94 21.88 18.00
CA TYR A 3 -22.26 22.25 17.47
C TYR A 3 -22.80 21.20 16.50
N CYS A 4 -24.09 21.28 16.18
CA CYS A 4 -24.72 20.45 15.14
C CYS A 4 -24.10 20.71 13.77
N MET A 5 -23.60 19.65 13.13
CA MET A 5 -23.09 19.71 11.76
C MET A 5 -24.13 19.31 10.72
N PHE A 6 -25.34 18.93 11.12
CA PHE A 6 -26.41 18.58 10.19
C PHE A 6 -27.34 19.74 9.93
N GLY A 7 -27.76 19.88 8.67
CA GLY A 7 -28.77 20.82 8.23
C GLY A 7 -29.50 20.28 7.01
N PHE A 8 -29.94 21.14 6.10
CA PHE A 8 -30.86 20.74 5.03
C PHE A 8 -30.36 21.10 3.64
N HIS A 9 -30.65 20.21 2.69
CA HIS A 9 -30.57 20.50 1.27
C HIS A 9 -31.94 21.02 0.80
N ALA A 10 -31.98 22.17 0.14
CA ALA A 10 -33.18 22.84 -0.36
C ALA A 10 -33.14 23.04 -1.89
N GLY A 11 -34.31 23.29 -2.47
CA GLY A 11 -34.44 23.66 -3.88
C GLY A 11 -35.86 24.10 -4.22
N ALA A 12 -36.07 24.51 -5.47
CA ALA A 12 -37.33 25.12 -5.89
C ALA A 12 -38.53 24.15 -5.79
N GLY A 13 -39.69 24.69 -5.37
CA GLY A 13 -41.00 24.03 -5.48
C GLY A 13 -41.34 22.91 -4.48
N GLY A 14 -40.49 22.62 -3.49
CA GLY A 14 -40.74 21.57 -2.48
C GLY A 14 -41.33 22.06 -1.16
N ASN A 15 -41.31 21.19 -0.16
CA ASN A 15 -41.80 21.48 1.18
C ASN A 15 -40.68 21.89 2.13
N ARG A 16 -40.48 23.20 2.27
CA ARG A 16 -39.50 23.81 3.17
C ARG A 16 -40.13 24.48 4.40
N GLN A 17 -41.36 24.12 4.73
CA GLN A 17 -42.08 24.75 5.83
C GLN A 17 -41.33 24.55 7.16
N GLY A 18 -41.02 25.65 7.84
CA GLY A 18 -40.28 25.66 9.11
C GLY A 18 -38.76 25.83 8.97
N ILE A 19 -38.20 25.88 7.75
CA ILE A 19 -36.74 26.04 7.58
C ILE A 19 -36.23 27.41 8.05
N GLY A 20 -37.01 28.48 7.84
CA GLY A 20 -36.68 29.82 8.34
C GLY A 20 -36.70 29.89 9.87
N ASP A 21 -37.69 29.25 10.51
CA ASP A 21 -37.75 29.14 11.97
C ASP A 21 -36.56 28.35 12.53
N TYR A 22 -36.09 27.32 11.82
CA TYR A 22 -34.86 26.59 12.15
C TYR A 22 -33.65 27.52 12.13
N PHE A 23 -33.48 28.32 11.07
CA PHE A 23 -32.38 29.29 10.98
C PHE A 23 -32.41 30.31 12.11
N GLN A 24 -33.54 30.96 12.34
CA GLN A 24 -33.67 32.00 13.37
C GLN A 24 -33.41 31.46 14.78
N GLN A 25 -33.90 30.26 15.08
CA GLN A 25 -33.69 29.64 16.39
C GLN A 25 -32.22 29.31 16.65
N LEU A 26 -31.52 28.74 15.66
CA LEU A 26 -30.09 28.45 15.81
C LEU A 26 -29.25 29.71 15.90
N ASP A 27 -29.53 30.69 15.03
CA ASP A 27 -28.85 31.98 15.04
C ASP A 27 -29.00 32.70 16.38
N THR A 28 -30.22 32.78 16.91
CA THR A 28 -30.50 33.37 18.23
C THR A 28 -29.75 32.64 19.35
N ALA A 29 -29.53 31.34 19.21
CA ALA A 29 -28.77 30.52 20.16
C ALA A 29 -27.25 30.57 19.92
N GLY A 30 -26.77 31.35 18.96
CA GLY A 30 -25.35 31.43 18.60
C GLY A 30 -24.81 30.18 17.91
N ARG A 31 -25.68 29.33 17.34
CA ARG A 31 -25.33 28.02 16.75
C ARG A 31 -25.35 28.08 15.23
N PRO A 32 -24.34 27.54 14.53
CA PRO A 32 -24.34 27.51 13.07
C PRO A 32 -25.45 26.63 12.50
N ALA A 33 -26.20 27.15 11.52
CA ALA A 33 -27.02 26.33 10.63
C ALA A 33 -26.20 25.90 9.41
N VAL A 34 -26.54 24.73 8.85
CA VAL A 34 -25.99 24.21 7.60
C VAL A 34 -27.09 24.21 6.53
N LEU A 35 -26.79 24.75 5.36
CA LEU A 35 -27.70 24.82 4.23
C LEU A 35 -26.95 24.56 2.94
N LYS A 36 -27.49 23.63 2.13
CA LYS A 36 -27.19 23.52 0.70
C LYS A 36 -28.46 23.91 -0.07
N SER A 37 -28.36 24.77 -1.07
CA SER A 37 -29.50 25.08 -1.95
C SER A 37 -29.13 24.94 -3.41
N VAL A 38 -30.05 24.35 -4.18
CA VAL A 38 -29.93 24.18 -5.63
C VAL A 38 -31.02 25.01 -6.32
N ASP A 39 -30.60 25.91 -7.22
CA ASP A 39 -31.41 26.86 -8.00
C ASP A 39 -32.27 27.87 -7.23
N ASP A 40 -32.51 27.66 -5.94
CA ASP A 40 -33.26 28.56 -5.07
C ASP A 40 -32.31 29.38 -4.19
N TYR A 41 -31.89 30.54 -4.70
CA TYR A 41 -31.04 31.45 -3.92
C TYR A 41 -31.76 32.15 -2.77
N GLY A 42 -33.10 32.20 -2.80
CA GLY A 42 -33.88 32.97 -1.81
C GLY A 42 -33.63 32.51 -0.38
N VAL A 43 -33.50 31.20 -0.17
CA VAL A 43 -33.20 30.60 1.14
C VAL A 43 -31.74 30.80 1.57
N CYS A 44 -30.79 30.83 0.62
CA CYS A 44 -29.40 31.19 0.91
C CYS A 44 -29.30 32.64 1.37
N ARG A 45 -30.00 33.55 0.70
CA ARG A 45 -30.05 34.98 1.04
C ARG A 45 -30.62 35.21 2.44
N GLU A 46 -31.67 34.49 2.81
CA GLU A 46 -32.26 34.58 4.15
C GLU A 46 -31.23 34.23 5.25
N LEU A 47 -30.50 33.12 5.07
CA LEU A 47 -29.50 32.68 6.05
C LEU A 47 -28.23 33.55 6.02
N ALA A 48 -27.82 34.04 4.84
CA ALA A 48 -26.69 34.97 4.70
C ALA A 48 -26.97 36.31 5.40
N ALA A 49 -28.19 36.83 5.27
CA ALA A 49 -28.61 38.05 5.96
C ALA A 49 -28.60 37.88 7.49
N LEU A 50 -29.04 36.73 8.02
CA LEU A 50 -28.93 36.41 9.45
C LEU A 50 -27.46 36.39 9.90
N ARG A 51 -26.61 35.66 9.17
CA ARG A 51 -25.15 35.60 9.45
C ARG A 51 -24.51 37.00 9.49
N GLN A 52 -24.86 37.88 8.57
CA GLN A 52 -24.33 39.25 8.54
C GLN A 52 -24.79 40.09 9.75
N GLN A 53 -26.00 39.84 10.26
CA GLN A 53 -26.55 40.55 11.42
C GLN A 53 -25.97 40.04 12.74
N SER A 54 -25.85 38.71 12.89
CA SER A 54 -25.49 38.06 14.15
C SER A 54 -24.01 37.75 14.30
N GLY A 55 -23.29 37.59 13.18
CA GLY A 55 -21.92 37.07 13.13
C GLY A 55 -21.81 35.55 13.32
N VAL A 56 -22.92 34.82 13.46
CA VAL A 56 -22.91 33.36 13.65
C VAL A 56 -22.41 32.68 12.37
N PRO A 57 -21.44 31.75 12.44
CA PRO A 57 -20.75 31.26 11.25
C PRO A 57 -21.53 30.16 10.50
N HIS A 58 -22.73 30.47 10.02
CA HIS A 58 -23.57 29.56 9.21
C HIS A 58 -22.86 29.05 7.96
N VAL A 59 -23.04 27.77 7.63
CA VAL A 59 -22.47 27.14 6.44
C VAL A 59 -23.52 27.16 5.33
N ILE A 60 -23.25 27.93 4.27
CA ILE A 60 -24.20 28.17 3.19
C ILE A 60 -23.54 27.74 1.89
N VAL A 61 -24.15 26.79 1.18
CA VAL A 61 -23.68 26.30 -0.12
C VAL A 61 -24.77 26.55 -1.16
N PHE A 62 -24.40 27.16 -2.28
CA PHE A 62 -25.29 27.39 -3.41
C PHE A 62 -24.77 26.69 -4.67
N ARG A 63 -25.68 26.10 -5.44
CA ARG A 63 -25.39 25.52 -6.76
C ARG A 63 -26.49 25.88 -7.76
N ARG A 64 -26.09 26.07 -9.01
CA ARG A 64 -26.99 26.12 -10.17
C ARG A 64 -27.05 24.74 -10.82
N SER A 65 -28.24 24.32 -11.25
CA SER A 65 -28.47 23.01 -11.88
C SER A 65 -29.01 23.14 -13.30
N GLY A 66 -28.98 22.02 -14.03
CA GLY A 66 -29.53 21.89 -15.39
C GLY A 66 -28.60 22.32 -16.52
N GLY A 67 -28.67 21.58 -17.64
CA GLY A 67 -27.95 21.90 -18.87
C GLY A 67 -26.44 22.05 -18.68
N ALA A 68 -25.89 23.19 -19.08
CA ALA A 68 -24.46 23.45 -19.05
C ALA A 68 -23.92 23.83 -17.65
N PHE A 69 -24.75 23.86 -16.60
CA PHE A 69 -24.29 24.16 -15.24
C PHE A 69 -23.81 22.91 -14.47
N GLU A 70 -24.27 21.71 -14.86
CA GLU A 70 -23.98 20.46 -14.13
C GLU A 70 -22.53 20.00 -14.32
N LEU A 71 -22.07 20.01 -15.57
CA LEU A 71 -20.84 19.36 -15.99
C LEU A 71 -20.00 20.29 -16.87
N PRO A 72 -18.67 20.19 -16.79
CA PRO A 72 -17.79 21.00 -17.63
C PRO A 72 -17.75 20.47 -19.07
N ASN A 73 -17.30 21.29 -20.01
CA ASN A 73 -17.09 20.87 -21.39
C ASN A 73 -15.82 20.00 -21.49
N TYR A 74 -16.00 18.70 -21.40
CA TYR A 74 -14.94 17.68 -21.44
C TYR A 74 -14.15 17.60 -22.77
N ASN A 75 -14.58 18.32 -23.81
CA ASN A 75 -13.85 18.42 -25.09
C ASN A 75 -12.80 19.53 -25.10
N LEU A 76 -12.76 20.38 -24.08
CA LEU A 76 -11.75 21.42 -23.91
C LEU A 76 -10.63 20.96 -22.98
N SER A 77 -9.52 21.69 -22.96
CA SER A 77 -8.52 21.52 -21.90
C SER A 77 -9.13 21.91 -20.54
N PRO A 78 -8.66 21.33 -19.41
CA PRO A 78 -9.20 21.64 -18.08
C PRO A 78 -9.26 23.15 -17.78
N ALA A 79 -8.22 23.90 -18.13
CA ALA A 79 -8.16 25.34 -17.92
C ALA A 79 -9.17 26.12 -18.78
N GLN A 80 -9.35 25.74 -20.05
CA GLN A 80 -10.34 26.36 -20.93
C GLN A 80 -11.77 26.04 -20.48
N ALA A 81 -12.03 24.79 -20.14
CA ALA A 81 -13.30 24.36 -19.58
C ALA A 81 -13.60 25.10 -18.26
N ALA A 82 -12.61 25.25 -17.39
CA ALA A 82 -12.75 26.00 -16.13
C ALA A 82 -13.09 27.47 -16.37
N ALA A 83 -12.40 28.15 -17.28
CA ALA A 83 -12.71 29.54 -17.61
C ALA A 83 -14.14 29.71 -18.17
N GLU A 84 -14.55 28.85 -19.10
CA GLU A 84 -15.90 28.87 -19.68
C GLU A 84 -16.98 28.58 -18.62
N HIS A 85 -16.75 27.55 -17.80
CA HIS A 85 -17.71 27.11 -16.78
C HIS A 85 -17.83 28.11 -15.64
N TRP A 86 -16.70 28.66 -15.18
CA TRP A 86 -16.68 29.69 -14.15
C TRP A 86 -17.43 30.95 -14.59
N GLN A 87 -17.15 31.44 -15.81
CA GLN A 87 -17.84 32.62 -16.34
C GLN A 87 -19.35 32.40 -16.39
N ARG A 88 -19.78 31.22 -16.88
CA ARG A 88 -21.19 30.84 -16.92
C ARG A 88 -21.84 30.86 -15.54
N ILE A 89 -21.16 30.34 -14.51
CA ILE A 89 -21.67 30.35 -13.13
C ILE A 89 -21.81 31.78 -12.63
N VAL A 90 -20.77 32.60 -12.77
CA VAL A 90 -20.76 33.99 -12.30
C VAL A 90 -21.85 34.82 -12.98
N ASP A 91 -22.02 34.67 -14.30
CA ASP A 91 -23.06 35.36 -15.07
C ASP A 91 -24.48 34.96 -14.65
N ALA A 92 -24.63 33.74 -14.12
CA ALA A 92 -25.90 33.21 -13.64
C ALA A 92 -26.16 33.45 -12.15
N LEU A 93 -25.24 34.10 -11.43
CA LEU A 93 -25.47 34.46 -10.03
C LEU A 93 -26.57 35.53 -9.94
N PRO A 94 -27.49 35.43 -8.97
CA PRO A 94 -28.52 36.44 -8.77
C PRO A 94 -27.90 37.82 -8.46
N PRO A 95 -28.48 38.94 -8.95
CA PRO A 95 -27.95 40.28 -8.69
C PRO A 95 -27.72 40.59 -7.19
N GLU A 96 -28.60 40.06 -6.33
CA GLU A 96 -28.49 40.18 -4.88
C GLU A 96 -27.24 39.52 -4.28
N PHE A 97 -26.71 38.45 -4.90
CA PHE A 97 -25.49 37.77 -4.42
C PHE A 97 -24.30 38.74 -4.38
N VAL A 98 -24.16 39.51 -5.47
CA VAL A 98 -23.09 40.51 -5.60
C VAL A 98 -23.41 41.73 -4.75
N ALA A 99 -24.66 42.22 -4.78
CA ALA A 99 -25.06 43.43 -4.05
C ALA A 99 -24.88 43.30 -2.53
N ASN A 100 -25.05 42.09 -1.97
CA ASN A 100 -24.95 41.83 -0.54
C ASN A 100 -23.54 41.39 -0.09
N ASN A 101 -22.55 41.35 -1.00
CA ASN A 101 -21.22 40.80 -0.74
C ASN A 101 -21.23 39.33 -0.25
N ASP A 102 -22.18 38.51 -0.74
CA ASP A 102 -22.38 37.14 -0.27
C ASP A 102 -21.22 36.19 -0.66
N LYS A 103 -20.31 36.63 -1.53
CA LYS A 103 -19.10 35.90 -1.93
C LYS A 103 -18.18 35.48 -0.77
N GLU A 104 -18.25 36.18 0.36
CA GLU A 104 -17.48 35.87 1.58
C GLU A 104 -18.17 34.85 2.50
N HIS A 105 -19.44 34.56 2.25
CA HIS A 105 -20.30 33.79 3.16
C HIS A 105 -20.89 32.54 2.52
N VAL A 106 -21.05 32.53 1.20
CA VAL A 106 -21.69 31.46 0.44
C VAL A 106 -20.66 30.71 -0.40
N TRP A 107 -20.55 29.41 -0.19
CA TRP A 107 -19.76 28.50 -1.01
C TRP A 107 -20.48 28.21 -2.33
N LEU A 108 -19.81 28.43 -3.46
CA LEU A 108 -20.30 28.01 -4.77
C LEU A 108 -19.85 26.59 -5.05
N GLU A 109 -20.79 25.64 -5.12
CA GLU A 109 -20.49 24.30 -5.65
C GLU A 109 -20.66 24.30 -7.16
N VAL A 110 -19.57 24.01 -7.87
CA VAL A 110 -19.44 24.38 -9.29
C VAL A 110 -19.80 23.28 -10.26
N ILE A 111 -19.70 22.01 -9.87
CA ILE A 111 -20.05 20.85 -10.71
C ILE A 111 -20.58 19.71 -9.81
N ASN A 112 -21.44 18.85 -10.36
CA ASN A 112 -22.14 17.79 -9.64
C ASN A 112 -21.99 16.45 -10.37
N GLU A 113 -21.64 15.40 -9.63
CA GLU A 113 -21.45 14.03 -10.12
C GLU A 113 -20.68 13.94 -11.46
N PRO A 114 -19.44 14.46 -11.51
CA PRO A 114 -18.66 14.48 -12.76
C PRO A 114 -18.17 13.10 -13.18
N ASP A 115 -17.71 12.97 -14.44
CA ASP A 115 -17.20 11.70 -14.99
C ASP A 115 -15.97 11.19 -14.21
N LYS A 116 -16.20 10.22 -13.32
CA LYS A 116 -15.18 9.61 -12.47
C LYS A 116 -13.97 9.06 -13.22
N ASN A 117 -14.13 8.65 -14.48
CA ASN A 117 -13.02 8.12 -15.29
C ASN A 117 -12.04 9.22 -15.73
N ARG A 118 -12.39 10.48 -15.47
CA ARG A 118 -11.58 11.67 -15.75
C ARG A 118 -11.11 12.35 -14.47
N ALA A 119 -10.91 11.59 -13.38
CA ALA A 119 -10.52 12.11 -12.08
C ALA A 119 -9.37 13.13 -12.15
N ASP A 120 -8.26 12.81 -12.83
CA ASP A 120 -7.13 13.75 -12.93
C ASP A 120 -7.49 15.03 -13.70
N TRP A 121 -8.20 14.90 -14.81
CA TRP A 121 -8.68 16.04 -15.59
C TRP A 121 -9.61 16.92 -14.74
N ILE A 122 -10.47 16.31 -13.92
CA ILE A 122 -11.37 17.01 -12.99
C ILE A 122 -10.56 17.73 -11.90
N GLY A 123 -9.51 17.09 -11.35
CA GLY A 123 -8.59 17.73 -10.41
C GLY A 123 -7.92 18.99 -10.99
N GLN A 124 -7.43 18.90 -12.24
CA GLN A 124 -6.86 20.03 -12.97
C GLN A 124 -7.91 21.13 -13.24
N PHE A 125 -9.13 20.74 -13.63
CA PHE A 125 -10.24 21.65 -13.83
C PHE A 125 -10.60 22.38 -12.53
N MET A 126 -10.71 21.66 -11.42
CA MET A 126 -11.01 22.23 -10.11
C MET A 126 -9.90 23.14 -9.59
N THR A 127 -8.63 22.80 -9.86
CA THR A 127 -7.49 23.69 -9.57
C THR A 127 -7.65 25.03 -10.31
N ALA A 128 -7.98 24.99 -11.60
CA ALA A 128 -8.18 26.19 -12.40
C ALA A 128 -9.42 27.00 -11.94
N ILE A 129 -10.53 26.33 -11.63
CA ILE A 129 -11.71 26.97 -11.02
C ILE A 129 -11.34 27.66 -9.70
N ALA A 130 -10.63 26.98 -8.81
CA ALA A 130 -10.23 27.54 -7.52
C ALA A 130 -9.36 28.78 -7.69
N GLN A 131 -8.41 28.76 -8.62
CA GLN A 131 -7.57 29.92 -8.93
C GLN A 131 -8.41 31.11 -9.41
N LEU A 132 -9.40 30.87 -10.30
CA LEU A 132 -10.32 31.92 -10.77
C LEU A 132 -11.21 32.46 -9.64
N ALA A 133 -11.72 31.59 -8.78
CA ALA A 133 -12.52 31.98 -7.61
C ALA A 133 -11.72 32.82 -6.62
N LEU A 134 -10.51 32.36 -6.25
CA LEU A 134 -9.59 33.04 -5.35
C LEU A 134 -9.20 34.43 -5.88
N ALA A 135 -8.88 34.54 -7.18
CA ALA A 135 -8.53 35.81 -7.81
C ALA A 135 -9.65 36.86 -7.72
N ASN A 136 -10.90 36.43 -7.55
CA ASN A 136 -12.07 37.30 -7.48
C ASN A 136 -12.74 37.33 -6.08
N GLY A 137 -12.14 36.67 -5.08
CA GLY A 137 -12.60 36.65 -3.70
C GLY A 137 -13.86 35.82 -3.44
N TYR A 138 -14.11 34.78 -4.24
CA TYR A 138 -15.23 33.85 -4.04
C TYR A 138 -14.80 32.65 -3.18
N LYS A 139 -15.78 32.09 -2.47
CA LYS A 139 -15.68 30.74 -1.88
C LYS A 139 -16.16 29.70 -2.88
N VAL A 140 -15.41 28.61 -3.03
CA VAL A 140 -15.72 27.54 -3.98
C VAL A 140 -15.58 26.17 -3.33
N ALA A 141 -16.48 25.27 -3.69
CA ALA A 141 -16.41 23.88 -3.30
C ALA A 141 -16.65 22.97 -4.51
N GLY A 142 -16.09 21.76 -4.49
CA GLY A 142 -16.53 20.70 -5.39
C GLY A 142 -15.43 19.78 -5.90
N PRO A 143 -15.76 19.01 -6.95
CA PRO A 143 -17.11 18.58 -7.33
C PRO A 143 -17.94 18.01 -6.19
N GLY A 144 -19.28 18.08 -6.29
CA GLY A 144 -20.17 17.23 -5.50
C GLY A 144 -20.07 15.78 -6.01
N TRP A 145 -19.19 14.99 -5.42
CA TRP A 145 -18.99 13.60 -5.85
C TRP A 145 -20.12 12.70 -5.40
N SER A 146 -20.58 11.81 -6.30
CA SER A 146 -21.57 10.80 -5.94
C SER A 146 -21.05 9.89 -4.83
N THR A 147 -21.97 9.30 -4.08
CA THR A 147 -21.57 8.46 -2.95
C THR A 147 -20.80 7.23 -3.46
N GLY A 148 -19.64 6.97 -2.86
CA GLY A 148 -18.74 5.93 -3.35
C GLY A 148 -17.63 6.43 -4.28
N GLU A 149 -17.64 7.71 -4.68
CA GLU A 149 -16.72 8.26 -5.67
C GLU A 149 -16.04 9.55 -5.18
N PRO A 150 -14.88 9.92 -5.76
CA PRO A 150 -14.03 9.05 -6.56
C PRO A 150 -13.28 8.08 -5.61
N GLU A 151 -12.57 7.11 -6.16
CA GLU A 151 -11.87 6.11 -5.34
C GLU A 151 -10.62 6.73 -4.67
N PRO A 152 -10.10 6.17 -3.56
CA PRO A 152 -8.90 6.68 -2.88
C PRO A 152 -7.71 6.98 -3.81
N THR A 153 -7.52 6.18 -4.87
CA THR A 153 -6.45 6.36 -5.86
C THR A 153 -6.64 7.58 -6.76
N ASP A 154 -7.89 7.99 -7.00
CA ASP A 154 -8.22 9.13 -7.85
C ASP A 154 -7.82 10.46 -7.20
N TRP A 155 -7.85 10.53 -5.87
CA TRP A 155 -7.35 11.67 -5.10
C TRP A 155 -5.83 11.84 -5.17
N GLN A 156 -5.10 10.78 -5.56
CA GLN A 156 -3.64 10.79 -5.63
C GLN A 156 -3.10 11.30 -6.97
N THR A 157 -3.97 11.56 -7.95
CA THR A 157 -3.53 12.05 -9.25
C THR A 157 -2.95 13.47 -9.14
N PRO A 158 -2.03 13.88 -10.04
CA PRO A 158 -1.39 15.19 -9.95
C PRO A 158 -2.37 16.38 -9.92
N GLY A 159 -3.44 16.33 -10.71
CA GLY A 159 -4.50 17.34 -10.73
C GLY A 159 -5.22 17.45 -9.40
N TRP A 160 -5.53 16.32 -8.76
CA TRP A 160 -6.18 16.32 -7.45
C TRP A 160 -5.24 16.76 -6.34
N GLN A 161 -3.98 16.32 -6.34
CA GLN A 161 -2.99 16.83 -5.39
C GLN A 161 -2.84 18.35 -5.47
N ALA A 162 -2.83 18.92 -6.68
CA ALA A 162 -2.77 20.36 -6.88
C ALA A 162 -4.01 21.08 -6.30
N TYR A 163 -5.21 20.54 -6.52
CA TYR A 163 -6.44 21.10 -5.95
C TYR A 163 -6.48 20.99 -4.43
N LEU A 164 -6.11 19.83 -3.87
CA LEU A 164 -6.04 19.60 -2.43
C LEU A 164 -5.01 20.52 -1.76
N GLN A 165 -3.89 20.82 -2.44
CA GLN A 165 -2.93 21.81 -1.97
C GLN A 165 -3.57 23.21 -1.87
N LEU A 166 -4.40 23.61 -2.84
CA LEU A 166 -5.14 24.88 -2.78
C LEU A 166 -6.17 24.88 -1.64
N CYS A 167 -6.90 23.77 -1.44
CA CYS A 167 -7.79 23.63 -0.29
C CYS A 167 -7.04 23.77 1.04
N ALA A 168 -5.85 23.18 1.15
CA ALA A 168 -5.00 23.28 2.33
C ALA A 168 -4.46 24.71 2.56
N GLN A 169 -4.12 25.43 1.50
CA GLN A 169 -3.61 26.80 1.56
C GLN A 169 -4.71 27.83 1.83
N HIS A 170 -5.94 27.54 1.41
CA HIS A 170 -7.09 28.45 1.48
C HIS A 170 -8.31 27.76 2.10
N PRO A 171 -8.22 27.24 3.36
CA PRO A 171 -9.30 26.45 3.98
C PRO A 171 -10.60 27.23 4.16
N ASP A 172 -10.52 28.57 4.24
CA ASP A 172 -11.67 29.45 4.34
C ASP A 172 -12.29 29.82 2.98
N GLN A 173 -11.74 29.38 1.85
CA GLN A 173 -12.23 29.76 0.51
C GLN A 173 -12.31 28.61 -0.49
N VAL A 174 -11.58 27.50 -0.29
CA VAL A 174 -11.58 26.35 -1.18
C VAL A 174 -11.81 25.07 -0.38
N ALA A 175 -12.84 24.31 -0.73
CA ALA A 175 -13.25 23.10 -0.01
C ALA A 175 -13.61 21.96 -0.97
N VAL A 176 -13.55 20.72 -0.48
CA VAL A 176 -14.03 19.56 -1.22
C VAL A 176 -15.52 19.33 -0.89
N ALA A 177 -16.35 19.02 -1.89
CA ALA A 177 -17.74 18.60 -1.67
C ALA A 177 -17.89 17.09 -1.87
N LEU A 178 -18.76 16.43 -1.10
CA LEU A 178 -19.01 14.98 -1.19
C LEU A 178 -20.49 14.67 -0.93
N HIS A 179 -20.98 13.57 -1.52
CA HIS A 179 -22.28 12.99 -1.19
C HIS A 179 -22.11 11.73 -0.35
N GLU A 180 -22.89 11.59 0.72
CA GLU A 180 -22.87 10.43 1.61
C GLU A 180 -24.29 9.88 1.82
N TYR A 181 -24.58 8.73 1.20
CA TYR A 181 -25.87 8.05 1.33
C TYR A 181 -25.69 6.64 1.89
N SER A 182 -26.55 6.25 2.83
CA SER A 182 -26.68 4.84 3.18
C SER A 182 -27.49 4.10 2.12
N LEU A 183 -26.99 2.94 1.67
CA LEU A 183 -27.73 2.02 0.82
C LEU A 183 -28.75 1.16 1.60
N ASP A 184 -28.76 1.27 2.94
CA ASP A 184 -29.73 0.65 3.82
C ASP A 184 -30.46 1.73 4.66
N ALA A 185 -31.78 1.83 4.44
CA ALA A 185 -32.64 2.75 5.18
C ALA A 185 -32.87 2.35 6.65
N GLY A 186 -32.71 1.07 6.99
CA GLY A 186 -32.91 0.53 8.33
C GLY A 186 -31.70 0.67 9.24
N ASN A 187 -30.51 0.83 8.67
CA ASN A 187 -29.28 1.05 9.42
C ASN A 187 -28.30 1.90 8.59
N ILE A 188 -28.05 3.13 9.04
CA ILE A 188 -27.17 4.09 8.36
C ILE A 188 -25.71 3.61 8.22
N LEU A 189 -25.29 2.65 9.05
CA LEU A 189 -23.95 2.06 9.02
C LEU A 189 -23.92 0.66 8.39
N ALA A 190 -25.07 0.10 7.98
CA ALA A 190 -25.14 -1.21 7.33
C ALA A 190 -24.85 -1.11 5.83
N GLY A 191 -24.00 -2.02 5.35
CA GLY A 191 -23.60 -2.15 3.94
C GLY A 191 -22.14 -2.55 3.82
N ASN A 192 -21.72 -2.96 2.61
CA ASN A 192 -20.33 -3.27 2.27
C ASN A 192 -19.46 -1.99 2.43
N GLY A 193 -18.98 -1.71 3.64
CA GLY A 193 -18.09 -0.58 3.96
C GLY A 193 -18.78 0.79 3.99
N SER A 194 -19.81 0.97 4.84
CA SER A 194 -20.51 2.24 5.16
C SER A 194 -20.01 3.47 4.39
N LEU A 195 -20.84 4.01 3.50
CA LEU A 195 -20.49 5.20 2.70
C LEU A 195 -20.57 6.51 3.51
N ILE A 196 -20.97 6.43 4.78
CA ILE A 196 -20.88 7.52 5.76
C ILE A 196 -19.45 7.59 6.32
N GLY A 197 -18.84 8.78 6.26
CA GLY A 197 -17.49 9.05 6.75
C GLY A 197 -16.39 8.90 5.71
N ARG A 198 -16.72 8.88 4.40
CA ARG A 198 -15.75 8.65 3.31
C ARG A 198 -14.72 9.75 3.19
N PHE A 199 -15.01 10.96 3.69
CA PHE A 199 -14.00 12.03 3.79
C PHE A 199 -12.74 11.59 4.55
N GLN A 200 -12.81 10.57 5.41
CA GLN A 200 -11.63 10.03 6.10
C GLN A 200 -10.63 9.41 5.12
N GLN A 201 -11.09 8.79 4.02
CA GLN A 201 -10.21 8.27 2.98
C GLN A 201 -9.50 9.40 2.22
N LEU A 202 -10.21 10.51 1.98
CA LEU A 202 -9.59 11.72 1.46
C LEU A 202 -8.53 12.27 2.43
N PHE A 203 -8.82 12.30 3.73
CA PHE A 203 -7.85 12.70 4.74
C PHE A 203 -6.64 11.78 4.78
N ASP A 204 -6.83 10.47 4.66
CA ASP A 204 -5.73 9.51 4.57
C ASP A 204 -4.83 9.79 3.35
N VAL A 205 -5.42 10.18 2.21
CA VAL A 205 -4.66 10.58 1.01
C VAL A 205 -3.88 11.87 1.25
N CYS A 206 -4.50 12.88 1.85
CA CYS A 206 -3.80 14.11 2.22
C CYS A 206 -2.66 13.85 3.20
N ASP A 207 -2.90 13.01 4.21
CA ASP A 207 -1.90 12.63 5.21
C ASP A 207 -0.72 11.88 4.58
N GLN A 208 -0.99 10.97 3.63
CA GLN A 208 0.04 10.25 2.87
C GLN A 208 0.86 11.19 1.97
N ALA A 209 0.22 12.20 1.38
CA ALA A 209 0.85 13.20 0.53
C ALA A 209 1.47 14.38 1.29
N ASN A 210 1.38 14.38 2.63
CA ASN A 210 1.80 15.49 3.50
C ASN A 210 1.13 16.84 3.13
N ILE A 211 -0.15 16.78 2.76
CA ILE A 211 -1.03 17.92 2.51
C ILE A 211 -1.91 18.12 3.75
N ALA A 212 -2.06 19.35 4.25
CA ALA A 212 -2.97 19.59 5.36
C ALA A 212 -4.41 19.22 4.96
N ARG A 213 -5.13 18.52 5.84
CA ARG A 213 -6.49 18.03 5.57
C ARG A 213 -7.40 19.19 5.15
N PRO A 214 -8.07 19.13 3.98
CA PRO A 214 -8.89 20.22 3.46
C PRO A 214 -10.21 20.34 4.22
N CYS A 215 -10.85 21.50 4.15
CA CYS A 215 -12.25 21.63 4.54
C CYS A 215 -13.15 20.78 3.62
N VAL A 216 -14.14 20.12 4.21
CA VAL A 216 -15.07 19.23 3.51
C VAL A 216 -16.51 19.65 3.79
N LEU A 217 -17.32 19.67 2.73
CA LEU A 217 -18.76 19.91 2.78
C LEU A 217 -19.48 18.65 2.31
N ILE A 218 -20.30 18.03 3.16
CA ILE A 218 -21.16 16.92 2.75
C ILE A 218 -22.45 17.52 2.20
N THR A 219 -22.46 17.80 0.91
CA THR A 219 -23.50 18.64 0.30
C THR A 219 -24.79 17.89 0.00
N GLU A 220 -24.73 16.56 -0.05
CA GLU A 220 -25.91 15.70 -0.06
C GLU A 220 -25.72 14.53 0.93
N TRP A 221 -26.56 14.45 1.95
CA TRP A 221 -26.51 13.43 3.00
C TRP A 221 -27.86 12.73 3.16
N GLY A 222 -27.89 11.41 3.31
CA GLY A 222 -29.13 10.72 3.64
C GLY A 222 -29.12 9.21 3.47
N TRP A 223 -30.24 8.69 2.98
CA TRP A 223 -30.48 7.26 2.77
C TRP A 223 -30.66 6.97 1.29
N VAL A 224 -31.10 5.75 0.95
CA VAL A 224 -31.42 5.38 -0.43
C VAL A 224 -32.32 6.42 -1.08
N TYR A 225 -32.06 6.66 -2.35
CA TYR A 225 -32.55 7.79 -3.16
C TYR A 225 -34.04 8.14 -3.06
N ASN A 226 -34.92 7.24 -2.61
CA ASN A 226 -36.36 7.46 -2.48
C ASN A 226 -36.92 7.29 -1.06
N HIS A 227 -36.06 7.25 -0.04
CA HIS A 227 -36.45 6.91 1.32
C HIS A 227 -35.86 7.87 2.35
N VAL A 228 -36.71 8.26 3.29
CA VAL A 228 -36.31 8.89 4.55
C VAL A 228 -37.05 8.08 5.63
N PRO A 229 -36.34 7.51 6.62
CA PRO A 229 -36.95 6.75 7.70
C PRO A 229 -37.89 7.59 8.57
N THR A 230 -38.51 6.98 9.58
CA THR A 230 -39.29 7.75 10.55
C THR A 230 -38.40 8.77 11.27
N PRO A 231 -38.93 9.92 11.73
CA PRO A 231 -38.12 10.93 12.42
C PRO A 231 -37.29 10.37 13.58
N GLU A 232 -37.82 9.41 14.33
CA GLU A 232 -37.12 8.77 15.45
C GLU A 232 -35.88 8.01 14.97
N LEU A 233 -36.03 7.17 13.93
CA LEU A 233 -34.93 6.39 13.38
C LEU A 233 -33.93 7.27 12.62
N ALA A 234 -34.42 8.27 11.87
CA ALA A 234 -33.60 9.25 11.19
C ALA A 234 -32.74 10.06 12.17
N MET A 235 -33.30 10.48 13.31
CA MET A 235 -32.54 11.17 14.36
C MET A 235 -31.52 10.25 15.06
N ALA A 236 -31.81 8.96 15.21
CA ALA A 236 -30.83 8.00 15.70
C ALA A 236 -29.65 7.88 14.72
N HIS A 237 -29.93 7.78 13.42
CA HIS A 237 -28.91 7.75 12.37
C HIS A 237 -28.05 9.02 12.32
N LEU A 238 -28.68 10.19 12.40
CA LEU A 238 -27.97 11.48 12.44
C LEU A 238 -27.01 11.57 13.64
N LYS A 239 -27.41 11.04 14.80
CA LYS A 239 -26.55 10.98 15.99
C LYS A 239 -25.37 10.04 15.81
N GLU A 240 -25.57 8.88 15.17
CA GLU A 240 -24.47 7.97 14.87
C GLU A 240 -23.49 8.57 13.86
N ALA A 241 -23.98 9.21 12.80
CA ALA A 241 -23.12 9.91 11.85
C ALA A 241 -22.40 11.11 12.49
N ALA A 242 -23.04 11.83 13.43
CA ALA A 242 -22.39 12.92 14.18
C ALA A 242 -21.13 12.45 14.90
N LYS A 243 -21.15 11.26 15.54
CA LYS A 243 -19.97 10.69 16.21
C LYS A 243 -18.78 10.49 15.28
N ILE A 244 -19.05 10.20 14.00
CA ILE A 244 -18.02 10.03 12.97
C ILE A 244 -17.45 11.39 12.55
N TYR A 245 -18.30 12.41 12.43
CA TYR A 245 -17.91 13.70 11.86
C TYR A 245 -17.26 14.61 12.93
N GLN A 246 -17.72 14.54 14.18
CA GLN A 246 -17.38 15.51 15.24
C GLN A 246 -15.89 15.56 15.59
N PRO A 247 -15.12 14.46 15.53
CA PRO A 247 -13.67 14.50 15.72
C PRO A 247 -12.91 15.30 14.65
N HIS A 248 -13.57 15.67 13.54
CA HIS A 248 -12.95 16.28 12.37
C HIS A 248 -13.45 17.72 12.16
N PRO A 249 -12.78 18.74 12.73
CA PRO A 249 -13.17 20.14 12.55
C PRO A 249 -13.14 20.62 11.09
N GLN A 250 -12.48 19.86 10.21
CA GLN A 250 -12.48 20.10 8.77
C GLN A 250 -13.84 19.84 8.10
N VAL A 251 -14.71 19.01 8.70
CA VAL A 251 -16.06 18.78 8.17
C VAL A 251 -16.95 19.95 8.60
N LEU A 252 -17.25 20.83 7.66
CA LEU A 252 -17.98 22.07 7.94
C LEU A 252 -19.47 21.85 8.15
N GLY A 253 -20.04 20.83 7.49
CA GLY A 253 -21.45 20.49 7.64
C GLY A 253 -21.93 19.42 6.65
N ALA A 254 -23.09 18.85 6.95
CA ALA A 254 -23.79 17.85 6.16
C ALA A 254 -25.26 18.22 5.94
N ALA A 255 -25.72 18.22 4.69
CA ALA A 255 -27.06 18.67 4.31
C ALA A 255 -27.99 17.49 3.97
N ILE A 256 -29.06 17.31 4.76
CA ILE A 256 -30.04 16.23 4.57
C ILE A 256 -30.81 16.45 3.25
N TRP A 257 -30.76 15.44 2.40
CA TRP A 257 -31.42 15.37 1.09
C TRP A 257 -32.95 15.20 1.21
N TYR A 258 -33.86 15.89 0.52
CA TYR A 258 -33.87 17.13 -0.28
C TYR A 258 -35.26 17.77 -0.05
N LEU A 259 -35.34 19.07 0.26
CA LEU A 259 -36.59 19.80 0.54
C LEU A 259 -37.23 20.49 -0.69
N GLY A 260 -36.80 20.18 -1.92
CA GLY A 260 -37.37 20.76 -3.13
C GLY A 260 -38.34 19.83 -3.89
N HIS A 261 -38.80 20.25 -5.07
CA HIS A 261 -39.75 19.46 -5.87
C HIS A 261 -39.03 18.39 -6.68
N GLY A 262 -39.73 17.27 -6.92
CA GLY A 262 -39.20 16.12 -7.65
C GLY A 262 -38.74 15.03 -6.69
N TYR A 263 -38.73 13.79 -7.17
CA TYR A 263 -38.35 12.60 -6.40
C TYR A 263 -39.38 12.18 -5.33
N SER A 264 -40.61 11.88 -5.75
CA SER A 264 -41.68 11.33 -4.89
C SER A 264 -41.98 12.22 -3.66
N ASP A 265 -42.23 11.62 -2.48
CA ASP A 265 -42.64 12.32 -1.26
C ASP A 265 -41.44 12.68 -0.34
N ILE A 266 -40.21 12.68 -0.87
CA ILE A 266 -38.99 12.87 -0.05
C ILE A 266 -39.01 14.21 0.66
N ALA A 267 -39.36 15.31 -0.02
CA ALA A 267 -39.38 16.63 0.58
C ALA A 267 -40.31 16.72 1.79
N ASN A 268 -41.49 16.09 1.73
CA ASN A 268 -42.41 16.05 2.87
C ASN A 268 -41.90 15.15 4.01
N LYS A 269 -41.09 14.13 3.72
CA LYS A 269 -40.49 13.28 4.75
C LYS A 269 -39.29 13.95 5.42
N ALA A 270 -38.40 14.56 4.64
CA ALA A 270 -37.26 15.32 5.15
C ALA A 270 -37.73 16.55 5.95
N GLN A 271 -38.81 17.21 5.54
CA GLN A 271 -39.39 18.34 6.28
C GLN A 271 -39.77 17.97 7.72
N LYS A 272 -40.23 16.74 7.96
CA LYS A 272 -40.57 16.25 9.31
C LYS A 272 -39.36 16.17 10.25
N LEU A 273 -38.14 16.23 9.71
CA LEU A 273 -36.89 16.25 10.49
C LEU A 273 -36.52 17.64 10.98
N ILE A 274 -37.13 18.72 10.47
CA ILE A 274 -36.79 20.10 10.86
C ILE A 274 -36.95 20.27 12.38
N ALA A 275 -38.15 20.07 12.93
CA ALA A 275 -38.39 20.25 14.35
C ALA A 275 -37.49 19.39 15.27
N PRO A 276 -37.35 18.06 15.07
CA PRO A 276 -36.47 17.26 15.93
C PRO A 276 -34.98 17.58 15.74
N LEU A 277 -34.54 17.96 14.54
CA LEU A 277 -33.17 18.42 14.32
C LEU A 277 -32.92 19.77 14.99
N THR A 278 -33.86 20.73 14.93
CA THR A 278 -33.78 22.00 15.68
C THR A 278 -33.63 21.72 17.18
N GLY A 279 -34.46 20.84 17.74
CA GLY A 279 -34.41 20.48 19.15
C GLY A 279 -33.08 19.85 19.55
N TYR A 280 -32.54 18.97 18.70
CA TYR A 280 -31.21 18.41 18.90
C TYR A 280 -30.13 19.48 18.82
N ALA A 281 -30.14 20.28 17.74
CA ALA A 281 -29.25 21.41 17.46
C ALA A 281 -29.18 22.43 18.59
N LEU A 282 -30.27 22.66 19.32
CA LEU A 282 -30.35 23.57 20.47
C LEU A 282 -30.02 22.92 21.82
N SER A 283 -30.06 21.59 21.93
CA SER A 283 -29.75 20.91 23.19
C SER A 283 -28.25 20.99 23.52
N ASP A 284 -27.85 21.00 24.79
CA ASP A 284 -26.42 20.85 25.18
C ASP A 284 -25.96 19.40 25.16
N ARG A 285 -26.80 18.48 24.67
CA ARG A 285 -26.51 17.03 24.61
C ARG A 285 -25.56 16.65 23.46
N TRP A 286 -24.70 17.59 23.06
CA TRP A 286 -23.50 17.34 22.23
C TRP A 286 -22.38 16.70 23.08
N ASP A 287 -22.50 16.81 24.40
CA ASP A 287 -21.49 16.47 25.41
C ASP A 287 -21.29 14.96 25.66
N ASP A 288 -22.00 14.07 24.94
CA ASP A 288 -21.60 12.65 24.89
C ASP A 288 -20.31 12.44 24.06
N VAL A 289 -19.69 13.54 23.60
CA VAL A 289 -18.34 13.59 23.03
C VAL A 289 -17.41 14.34 24.00
N PRO A 290 -16.33 13.71 24.49
CA PRO A 290 -15.37 14.37 25.37
C PRO A 290 -14.75 15.63 24.70
N PRO A 291 -14.30 16.63 25.48
CA PRO A 291 -13.64 17.83 24.95
C PRO A 291 -12.51 17.44 24.00
N ALA A 292 -12.16 18.32 23.05
CA ALA A 292 -11.09 18.11 22.07
C ALA A 292 -9.90 17.41 22.75
N VAL A 293 -9.83 16.10 22.56
CA VAL A 293 -8.94 15.25 23.34
C VAL A 293 -7.53 15.63 22.89
N CYS A 294 -6.66 16.02 23.83
CA CYS A 294 -5.23 15.94 23.56
C CYS A 294 -5.00 14.50 23.14
N SER A 295 -4.80 14.21 21.85
CA SER A 295 -4.68 12.82 21.42
C SER A 295 -3.50 12.20 22.20
N GLY A 296 -3.64 10.95 22.64
CA GLY A 296 -2.60 10.26 23.41
C GLY A 296 -2.44 10.67 24.89
N GLN A 297 -3.53 10.89 25.62
CA GLN A 297 -3.49 10.85 27.10
C GLN A 297 -3.30 9.42 27.62
N PRO A 298 -2.61 9.23 28.77
CA PRO A 298 -2.50 7.92 29.40
C PRO A 298 -3.87 7.47 29.92
N ARG A 299 -4.18 6.17 29.88
CA ARG A 299 -5.47 5.66 30.40
C ARG A 299 -5.66 5.92 31.90
N LEU A 300 -4.56 5.91 32.65
CA LEU A 300 -4.49 6.25 34.07
C LEU A 300 -3.27 7.14 34.27
N GLN A 301 -3.33 8.09 35.20
CA GLN A 301 -2.15 8.87 35.55
C GLN A 301 -1.14 8.00 36.30
N TYR A 302 0.13 8.05 35.90
CA TYR A 302 1.23 7.33 36.53
C TYR A 302 2.52 8.15 36.49
N ALA A 303 3.45 7.84 37.41
CA ALA A 303 4.80 8.37 37.37
C ALA A 303 5.60 7.61 36.32
N ARG A 304 6.05 8.31 35.26
CA ARG A 304 6.85 7.73 34.18
C ARG A 304 8.33 8.08 34.38
N THR A 305 9.20 7.08 34.29
CA THR A 305 10.65 7.29 34.19
C THR A 305 11.14 6.82 32.83
N TYR A 306 11.56 7.77 32.00
CA TYR A 306 12.12 7.51 30.69
C TYR A 306 13.65 7.61 30.74
N GLN A 307 14.34 6.63 30.16
CA GLN A 307 15.80 6.62 30.11
C GLN A 307 16.29 7.05 28.74
N ILE A 308 17.06 8.14 28.71
CA ILE A 308 17.68 8.68 27.50
C ILE A 308 19.13 8.22 27.43
N LEU A 309 19.49 7.72 26.27
CA LEU A 309 20.84 7.38 25.87
C LEU A 309 21.42 8.59 25.12
N HIS A 310 22.42 9.25 25.72
CA HIS A 310 23.11 10.34 25.04
C HIS A 310 23.95 9.83 23.86
N ASP A 311 24.11 10.66 22.84
CA ASP A 311 24.80 10.30 21.58
C ASP A 311 26.30 9.99 21.76
N SER A 312 26.89 10.34 22.90
CA SER A 312 28.27 10.00 23.26
C SER A 312 28.46 8.54 23.66
N LEU A 313 27.38 7.79 23.94
CA LEU A 313 27.48 6.42 24.39
C LEU A 313 27.94 5.48 23.27
N THR A 314 28.85 4.57 23.61
CA THR A 314 29.16 3.42 22.75
C THR A 314 28.00 2.41 22.76
N PRO A 315 27.88 1.55 21.73
CA PRO A 315 26.88 0.48 21.72
C PRO A 315 26.94 -0.43 22.95
N ALA A 316 28.14 -0.72 23.46
CA ALA A 316 28.32 -1.52 24.67
C ALA A 316 27.78 -0.82 25.93
N GLN A 317 27.99 0.49 26.06
CA GLN A 317 27.44 1.26 27.17
C GLN A 317 25.92 1.41 27.06
N ALA A 318 25.38 1.63 25.86
CA ALA A 318 23.94 1.64 25.61
C ALA A 318 23.28 0.30 25.98
N ARG A 319 23.91 -0.83 25.59
CA ARG A 319 23.51 -2.18 26.01
C ARG A 319 23.51 -2.32 27.53
N ALA A 320 24.54 -1.83 28.23
CA ALA A 320 24.62 -1.90 29.69
C ALA A 320 23.50 -1.12 30.39
N VAL A 321 23.13 0.07 29.87
CA VAL A 321 21.98 0.84 30.37
C VAL A 321 20.68 0.07 30.17
N PHE A 322 20.41 -0.44 28.96
CA PHE A 322 19.20 -1.22 28.70
C PHE A 322 19.13 -2.49 29.54
N GLN A 323 20.25 -3.20 29.71
CA GLN A 323 20.33 -4.39 30.54
C GLN A 323 20.01 -4.10 32.02
N ALA A 324 20.46 -2.96 32.55
CA ALA A 324 20.10 -2.53 33.90
C ALA A 324 18.61 -2.16 34.03
N SER A 325 17.96 -1.80 32.93
CA SER A 325 16.54 -1.41 32.89
C SER A 325 15.55 -2.59 32.90
N LEU A 326 16.02 -3.81 32.58
CA LEU A 326 15.18 -5.00 32.41
C LEU A 326 14.36 -5.35 33.66
N GLY A 327 14.94 -5.19 34.85
CA GLY A 327 14.27 -5.53 36.12
C GLY A 327 13.04 -4.66 36.41
N ASP A 328 13.10 -3.39 36.00
CA ASP A 328 12.04 -2.41 36.20
C ASP A 328 11.18 -2.18 34.93
N LYS A 329 11.52 -2.86 33.82
CA LYS A 329 10.87 -2.71 32.50
C LYS A 329 10.75 -1.25 32.05
N ARG A 330 11.82 -0.46 32.20
CA ARG A 330 11.81 0.97 31.83
C ARG A 330 11.74 1.16 30.31
N THR A 331 11.20 2.30 29.90
CA THR A 331 11.29 2.75 28.51
C THR A 331 12.65 3.42 28.27
N VAL A 332 13.37 2.99 27.24
CA VAL A 332 14.72 3.46 26.89
C VAL A 332 14.74 3.93 25.43
N GLY A 333 15.38 5.07 25.16
CA GLY A 333 15.53 5.60 23.80
C GLY A 333 16.52 6.76 23.71
N TRP A 334 16.53 7.48 22.58
CA TRP A 334 17.46 8.60 22.30
C TRP A 334 16.77 9.96 22.18
N SER A 335 15.44 9.99 22.05
CA SER A 335 14.69 11.21 21.78
C SER A 335 14.34 11.96 23.08
N PHE A 336 14.87 13.17 23.21
CA PHE A 336 14.49 14.10 24.28
C PHE A 336 13.01 14.50 24.20
N ASP A 337 12.49 14.66 22.98
CA ASP A 337 11.07 14.94 22.73
C ASP A 337 10.20 13.75 23.22
N ASP A 338 10.55 12.49 22.92
CA ASP A 338 9.78 11.30 23.38
C ASP A 338 9.68 11.17 24.91
N ALA A 339 10.73 11.61 25.59
CA ALA A 339 10.81 11.58 27.04
C ALA A 339 10.00 12.71 27.70
N GLY A 340 9.82 13.83 26.98
CA GLY A 340 9.04 14.99 27.42
C GLY A 340 7.54 14.93 27.09
N ILE A 341 7.14 14.23 26.02
CA ILE A 341 5.73 14.13 25.61
C ILE A 341 4.87 13.28 26.55
N GLY A 342 3.57 13.62 26.57
CA GLY A 342 2.53 12.90 27.29
C GLY A 342 1.90 13.75 28.38
N ASP A 343 0.57 13.71 28.47
CA ASP A 343 -0.18 14.41 29.50
C ASP A 343 -0.16 13.63 30.83
N LEU A 344 1.01 13.61 31.47
CA LEU A 344 1.31 12.86 32.68
C LEU A 344 1.57 13.79 33.86
N ASP A 345 1.13 13.39 35.05
CA ASP A 345 1.28 14.18 36.28
C ASP A 345 2.71 14.21 36.84
N ASP A 346 3.48 13.13 36.64
CA ASP A 346 4.88 13.04 37.06
C ASP A 346 5.74 12.45 35.94
N ARG A 347 6.61 13.29 35.35
CA ARG A 347 7.53 12.92 34.28
C ARG A 347 8.96 13.04 34.78
N ARG A 348 9.66 11.90 34.76
CA ARG A 348 11.07 11.81 35.15
C ARG A 348 11.89 11.31 33.96
N VAL A 349 13.01 11.96 33.72
CA VAL A 349 13.95 11.61 32.66
C VAL A 349 15.28 11.30 33.31
N GLU A 350 15.85 10.14 32.99
CA GLU A 350 17.19 9.75 33.39
C GLU A 350 18.10 9.74 32.18
N ILE A 351 19.16 10.54 32.19
CA ILE A 351 20.05 10.72 31.05
C ILE A 351 21.38 10.05 31.35
N PHE A 352 21.80 9.13 30.49
CA PHE A 352 23.04 8.37 30.63
C PHE A 352 24.08 8.84 29.62
N GLY A 353 25.33 9.00 30.06
CA GLY A 353 26.48 9.28 29.20
C GLY A 353 26.68 10.74 28.77
N ALA A 354 25.77 11.65 29.12
CA ALA A 354 25.90 13.06 28.77
C ALA A 354 27.12 13.71 29.47
N PRO A 355 28.06 14.32 28.71
CA PRO A 355 29.15 15.12 29.27
C PRO A 355 28.62 16.22 30.21
N GLN A 356 29.34 16.49 31.30
CA GLN A 356 28.91 17.51 32.28
C GLN A 356 28.74 18.91 31.67
N ALA A 357 29.47 19.22 30.60
CA ALA A 357 29.34 20.47 29.86
C ALA A 357 27.95 20.66 29.24
N ASP A 358 27.25 19.58 28.92
CA ASP A 358 25.97 19.60 28.19
C ASP A 358 24.77 19.66 29.15
N TRP A 359 25.00 19.45 30.46
CA TRP A 359 23.92 19.25 31.44
C TRP A 359 23.00 20.47 31.55
N GLN A 360 23.58 21.67 31.61
CA GLN A 360 22.78 22.88 31.75
C GLN A 360 21.92 23.14 30.50
N GLU A 361 22.49 22.93 29.31
CA GLU A 361 21.76 23.11 28.04
C GLU A 361 20.58 22.15 27.93
N ILE A 362 20.76 20.89 28.34
CA ILE A 362 19.69 19.89 28.34
C ILE A 362 18.59 20.25 29.35
N VAL A 363 18.96 20.73 30.54
CA VAL A 363 17.97 21.18 31.56
C VAL A 363 17.19 22.38 31.04
N ASP A 364 17.87 23.37 30.47
CA ASP A 364 17.25 24.57 29.88
C ASP A 364 16.32 24.20 28.71
N TRP A 365 16.67 23.17 27.94
CA TRP A 365 15.83 22.64 26.87
C TRP A 365 14.51 22.06 27.40
N TYR A 366 14.56 21.26 28.49
CA TYR A 366 13.35 20.75 29.14
C TYR A 366 12.55 21.87 29.79
N GLU A 367 13.20 22.82 30.45
CA GLU A 367 12.55 24.01 31.03
C GLU A 367 11.74 24.77 29.97
N THR A 368 12.31 24.92 28.78
CA THR A 368 11.71 25.68 27.68
C THR A 368 10.57 24.92 27.00
N HIS A 369 10.75 23.62 26.76
CA HIS A 369 9.86 22.86 25.86
C HIS A 369 8.91 21.91 26.58
N TYR A 370 9.33 21.38 27.74
CA TYR A 370 8.56 20.41 28.52
C TYR A 370 8.70 20.69 30.03
N PRO A 371 8.23 21.87 30.50
CA PRO A 371 8.25 22.20 31.92
C PRO A 371 7.50 21.15 32.76
N GLY A 372 7.91 20.98 34.01
CA GLY A 372 7.40 19.98 34.93
C GLY A 372 8.08 18.60 34.81
N VAL A 373 9.08 18.47 33.94
CA VAL A 373 9.95 17.28 33.87
C VAL A 373 11.05 17.36 34.93
N THR A 374 11.28 16.27 35.65
CA THR A 374 12.45 16.09 36.53
C THR A 374 13.56 15.40 35.75
N VAL A 375 14.72 16.05 35.59
CA VAL A 375 15.85 15.54 34.81
C VAL A 375 16.95 15.06 35.75
N THR A 376 17.38 13.80 35.60
CA THR A 376 18.46 13.20 36.41
C THR A 376 19.56 12.68 35.51
N PHE A 377 20.78 13.21 35.65
CA PHE A 377 21.96 12.69 34.98
C PHE A 377 22.54 11.52 35.78
N ARG A 378 22.84 10.40 35.11
CA ARG A 378 23.38 9.18 35.74
C ARG A 378 24.65 8.70 35.05
N PRO A 379 25.62 8.13 35.81
CA PRO A 379 26.72 7.40 35.21
C PRO A 379 26.21 6.12 34.52
N VAL A 380 26.93 5.66 33.49
CA VAL A 380 26.63 4.36 32.87
C VAL A 380 26.76 3.26 33.93
N PRO A 381 25.85 2.26 33.96
CA PRO A 381 25.97 1.14 34.89
C PRO A 381 27.36 0.51 34.85
N GLY A 382 28.03 0.48 36.01
CA GLY A 382 29.40 -0.02 36.16
C GLY A 382 30.50 1.06 36.18
N GLU A 383 30.17 2.32 35.87
CA GLU A 383 31.09 3.46 35.97
C GLU A 383 30.96 4.18 37.33
N VAL A 384 32.04 4.84 37.77
CA VAL A 384 32.09 5.59 39.04
C VAL A 384 31.51 6.98 38.84
N GLY A 385 30.46 7.33 39.59
CA GLY A 385 29.85 8.66 39.58
C GLY A 385 28.63 8.75 40.49
N MET A 386 28.16 9.97 40.77
CA MET A 386 26.90 10.19 41.50
C MET A 386 25.84 10.77 40.56
N ALA A 387 24.58 10.37 40.78
CA ALA A 387 23.46 10.93 40.04
C ALA A 387 23.18 12.37 40.49
N VAL A 388 22.85 13.25 39.55
CA VAL A 388 22.54 14.67 39.81
C VAL A 388 21.18 15.00 39.20
N THR A 389 20.29 15.58 40.00
CA THR A 389 18.89 15.85 39.62
C THR A 389 18.59 17.33 39.61
N PHE A 390 17.85 17.75 38.57
CA PHE A 390 17.32 19.10 38.37
C PHE A 390 15.79 19.00 38.19
N SER A 391 15.05 19.99 38.70
CA SER A 391 13.61 20.11 38.51
C SER A 391 13.30 21.35 37.69
N THR A 392 12.51 21.19 36.64
CA THR A 392 12.00 22.29 35.82
C THR A 392 10.78 22.94 36.46
N SER A 393 10.41 24.14 36.02
CA SER A 393 9.23 24.86 36.50
C SER A 393 7.94 24.09 36.23
N PRO A 394 6.89 24.19 37.07
CA PRO A 394 5.60 23.54 36.83
C PRO A 394 4.93 24.02 35.52
N GLN A 395 4.29 23.12 34.78
CA GLN A 395 3.60 23.43 33.53
C GLN A 395 2.19 24.03 33.76
N PRO A 396 1.77 25.09 33.03
CA PRO A 396 0.40 25.62 33.05
C PRO A 396 -0.65 24.62 32.50
N SER A 397 -1.91 24.79 32.89
CA SER A 397 -3.01 23.84 32.67
C SER A 397 -3.62 23.88 31.26
N ASP A 398 -2.91 23.35 30.27
CA ASP A 398 -3.35 23.17 28.88
C ASP A 398 -2.62 21.95 28.28
N CYS A 399 -3.25 21.18 27.37
CA CYS A 399 -2.75 19.93 26.76
C CYS A 399 -1.22 19.70 26.77
N ARG A 400 -0.73 18.94 27.76
CA ARG A 400 0.71 18.76 28.06
C ARG A 400 1.44 17.75 27.14
N GLY A 401 0.79 17.29 26.07
CA GLY A 401 1.17 16.09 25.32
C GLY A 401 1.72 16.27 23.91
N ARG A 402 1.90 17.50 23.40
CA ARG A 402 2.29 17.73 22.00
C ARG A 402 3.81 17.73 21.81
N PRO A 403 4.35 17.03 20.81
CA PRO A 403 5.76 17.13 20.47
C PRO A 403 6.06 18.49 19.81
N ARG A 404 7.26 19.02 20.03
CA ARG A 404 7.75 20.27 19.43
C ARG A 404 7.79 20.21 17.89
N VAL A 405 8.12 19.05 17.35
CA VAL A 405 8.13 18.76 15.91
C VAL A 405 7.32 17.49 15.67
N GLN A 406 6.49 17.49 14.63
CA GLN A 406 5.78 16.27 14.23
C GLN A 406 6.75 15.33 13.50
N TYR A 407 6.86 14.09 13.97
CA TYR A 407 7.66 13.05 13.33
C TYR A 407 6.96 11.70 13.40
N THR A 408 7.32 10.80 12.48
CA THR A 408 6.87 9.41 12.57
C THR A 408 7.68 8.72 13.67
N ARG A 409 7.00 8.28 14.72
CA ARG A 409 7.60 7.54 15.83
C ARG A 409 7.42 6.05 15.61
N THR A 410 8.50 5.27 15.74
CA THR A 410 8.42 3.81 15.83
C THR A 410 8.84 3.36 17.23
N TYR A 411 7.89 2.82 17.99
CA TYR A 411 8.10 2.30 19.33
C TYR A 411 8.17 0.76 19.28
N GLN A 412 9.24 0.19 19.83
CA GLN A 412 9.38 -1.25 20.01
C GLN A 412 8.77 -1.65 21.35
N LEU A 413 7.55 -2.16 21.30
CA LEU A 413 6.81 -2.62 22.47
C LEU A 413 7.11 -4.10 22.73
N LEU A 414 7.66 -4.40 23.90
CA LEU A 414 7.98 -5.75 24.33
C LEU A 414 6.78 -6.36 25.08
N HIS A 415 6.29 -7.49 24.60
CA HIS A 415 5.25 -8.25 25.32
C HIS A 415 5.81 -8.86 26.61
N ASP A 416 4.95 -9.15 27.59
CA ASP A 416 5.38 -9.74 28.87
C ASP A 416 5.92 -11.17 28.74
N SER A 417 5.66 -11.84 27.62
CA SER A 417 6.23 -13.16 27.28
C SER A 417 7.70 -13.10 26.84
N VAL A 418 8.23 -11.91 26.56
CA VAL A 418 9.59 -11.73 26.04
C VAL A 418 10.60 -11.96 27.15
N SER A 419 11.56 -12.87 26.93
CA SER A 419 12.64 -13.10 27.88
C SER A 419 13.63 -11.93 27.91
N ASN A 420 14.42 -11.82 28.98
CA ASN A 420 15.44 -10.77 29.09
C ASN A 420 16.44 -10.77 27.93
N ASP A 421 16.86 -11.96 27.47
CA ASP A 421 17.78 -12.10 26.34
C ASP A 421 17.12 -11.64 25.02
N GLN A 422 15.85 -11.98 24.83
CA GLN A 422 15.07 -11.55 23.68
C GLN A 422 14.82 -10.04 23.68
N ALA A 423 14.54 -9.45 24.85
CA ALA A 423 14.39 -8.01 25.01
C ALA A 423 15.69 -7.27 24.62
N LEU A 424 16.84 -7.79 25.07
CA LEU A 424 18.16 -7.30 24.67
C LEU A 424 18.35 -7.35 23.15
N GLN A 425 17.99 -8.47 22.50
CA GLN A 425 18.09 -8.59 21.04
C GLN A 425 17.24 -7.56 20.30
N VAL A 426 15.98 -7.35 20.72
CA VAL A 426 15.08 -6.36 20.12
C VAL A 426 15.64 -4.94 20.26
N PHE A 427 16.14 -4.60 21.44
CA PHE A 427 16.78 -3.31 21.71
C PHE A 427 18.02 -3.11 20.81
N GLU A 428 18.86 -4.14 20.68
CA GLU A 428 20.09 -4.05 19.89
C GLU A 428 19.82 -3.82 18.39
N MET A 429 18.80 -4.48 17.85
CA MET A 429 18.32 -4.22 16.49
C MET A 429 17.81 -2.77 16.32
N GLY A 430 17.18 -2.23 17.36
CA GLY A 430 16.69 -0.86 17.40
C GLY A 430 17.79 0.20 17.48
N MET A 431 18.96 -0.14 18.01
CA MET A 431 20.06 0.82 18.28
C MET A 431 20.51 1.57 17.02
N VAL A 432 20.65 0.86 15.89
CA VAL A 432 21.11 1.47 14.61
C VAL A 432 20.17 2.59 14.17
N GLN A 433 18.88 2.42 14.44
CA GLN A 433 17.82 3.34 14.06
C GLN A 433 17.40 4.24 15.23
N ARG A 434 18.10 4.16 16.37
CA ARG A 434 17.84 4.89 17.61
C ARG A 434 16.38 4.77 18.07
N ARG A 435 15.81 3.58 17.96
CA ARG A 435 14.40 3.31 18.31
C ARG A 435 14.18 3.31 19.81
N THR A 436 13.00 3.77 20.21
CA THR A 436 12.54 3.67 21.60
C THR A 436 12.02 2.27 21.87
N THR A 437 12.49 1.63 22.95
CA THR A 437 12.09 0.28 23.37
C THR A 437 11.54 0.29 24.79
N GLY A 438 10.46 -0.43 25.06
CA GLY A 438 9.91 -0.60 26.41
C GLY A 438 8.71 -1.54 26.46
N TRP A 439 8.04 -1.62 27.62
CA TRP A 439 6.93 -2.57 27.89
C TRP A 439 5.58 -1.87 28.10
N SER A 440 5.57 -0.55 28.28
CA SER A 440 4.35 0.18 28.60
C SER A 440 3.53 0.46 27.33
N MET A 441 2.33 -0.12 27.29
CA MET A 441 1.39 0.13 26.20
C MET A 441 0.97 1.60 26.12
N ASP A 442 0.82 2.25 27.27
CA ASP A 442 0.56 3.68 27.36
C ASP A 442 1.78 4.48 26.84
N ASP A 443 3.02 4.16 27.22
CA ASP A 443 4.23 4.86 26.73
C ASP A 443 4.41 4.77 25.20
N ALA A 444 4.02 3.63 24.63
CA ALA A 444 4.01 3.43 23.17
C ALA A 444 2.91 4.27 22.48
N GLY A 445 1.82 4.53 23.19
CA GLY A 445 0.63 5.20 22.70
C GLY A 445 0.53 6.70 22.99
N ILE A 446 1.18 7.25 24.03
CA ILE A 446 1.01 8.65 24.46
C ILE A 446 1.68 9.68 23.54
N GLY A 447 1.18 10.93 23.58
CA GLY A 447 1.67 12.08 22.81
C GLY A 447 0.68 12.55 21.74
N ASP A 448 0.85 13.71 21.12
CA ASP A 448 -0.02 14.17 20.01
C ASP A 448 0.74 14.14 18.68
N LEU A 449 1.03 12.92 18.19
CA LEU A 449 1.86 12.64 17.01
C LEU A 449 1.00 12.35 15.76
N THR A 450 1.41 12.90 14.61
CA THR A 450 0.77 12.70 13.29
C THR A 450 0.76 11.24 12.82
N ARG A 451 1.80 10.46 13.16
CA ARG A 451 1.87 9.02 12.86
C ARG A 451 2.64 8.28 13.95
N ARG A 452 2.01 7.23 14.49
CA ARG A 452 2.61 6.33 15.48
C ARG A 452 2.66 4.92 14.94
N THR A 453 3.84 4.33 14.95
CA THR A 453 4.05 2.92 14.65
C THR A 453 4.45 2.22 15.94
N ILE A 454 3.70 1.20 16.33
CA ILE A 454 4.02 0.32 17.44
C ILE A 454 4.35 -1.05 16.86
N GLU A 455 5.58 -1.49 17.08
CA GLU A 455 6.01 -2.84 16.76
C GLU A 455 5.96 -3.66 18.05
N VAL A 456 4.99 -4.56 18.14
CA VAL A 456 4.77 -5.42 19.30
C VAL A 456 5.54 -6.72 19.10
N TYR A 457 6.54 -6.94 19.94
CA TYR A 457 7.44 -8.09 19.87
C TYR A 457 7.00 -9.20 20.83
N GLY A 458 6.89 -10.42 20.31
CA GLY A 458 6.61 -11.63 21.09
C GLY A 458 5.17 -11.80 21.56
N CYS A 459 4.23 -10.99 21.07
CA CYS A 459 2.82 -11.09 21.43
C CYS A 459 2.15 -12.34 20.81
N PRO A 460 1.62 -13.27 21.63
CA PRO A 460 0.96 -14.48 21.13
C PRO A 460 -0.24 -14.14 20.22
N PRO A 461 -0.49 -14.89 19.12
CA PRO A 461 -1.59 -14.61 18.19
C PRO A 461 -2.97 -14.43 18.84
N ALA A 462 -3.24 -15.17 19.92
CA ALA A 462 -4.50 -15.07 20.66
C ALA A 462 -4.71 -13.71 21.37
N GLU A 463 -3.62 -12.98 21.65
CA GLU A 463 -3.64 -11.70 22.36
C GLU A 463 -3.49 -10.49 21.43
N GLN A 464 -3.06 -10.70 20.18
CA GLN A 464 -2.82 -9.62 19.21
C GLN A 464 -4.07 -8.77 18.96
N ALA A 465 -5.25 -9.39 18.91
CA ALA A 465 -6.52 -8.68 18.77
C ALA A 465 -6.75 -7.68 19.91
N ASN A 466 -6.33 -8.02 21.14
CA ASN A 466 -6.47 -7.15 22.31
C ASN A 466 -5.57 -5.91 22.20
N PHE A 467 -4.35 -6.06 21.68
CA PHE A 467 -3.44 -4.93 21.42
C PHE A 467 -4.01 -4.00 20.33
N ILE A 468 -4.48 -4.55 19.21
CA ILE A 468 -5.13 -3.75 18.15
C ILE A 468 -6.32 -3.00 18.71
N GLN A 469 -7.20 -3.70 19.44
CA GLN A 469 -8.39 -3.11 20.05
C GLN A 469 -8.01 -2.02 21.06
N PHE A 470 -7.01 -2.28 21.90
CA PHE A 470 -6.49 -1.32 22.86
C PHE A 470 -6.05 -0.02 22.20
N TYR A 471 -5.19 -0.09 21.18
CA TYR A 471 -4.67 1.10 20.51
C TYR A 471 -5.75 1.80 19.69
N ARG A 472 -6.65 1.05 19.06
CA ARG A 472 -7.81 1.62 18.35
C ARG A 472 -8.73 2.41 19.30
N GLN A 473 -8.95 1.88 20.51
CA GLN A 473 -9.84 2.49 21.50
C GLN A 473 -9.19 3.68 22.22
N ASN A 474 -7.95 3.53 22.67
CA ASN A 474 -7.32 4.48 23.59
C ASN A 474 -6.35 5.44 22.89
N TYR A 475 -5.83 5.08 21.70
CA TYR A 475 -4.77 5.80 20.99
C TYR A 475 -5.01 5.81 19.47
N PRO A 476 -6.14 6.36 18.99
CA PRO A 476 -6.52 6.34 17.58
C PRO A 476 -5.43 6.99 16.69
N GLY A 477 -5.19 6.40 15.51
CA GLY A 477 -4.07 6.77 14.62
C GLY A 477 -2.77 5.99 14.85
N SER A 478 -2.76 5.09 15.84
CA SER A 478 -1.66 4.14 16.07
C SER A 478 -1.70 2.98 15.08
N VAL A 479 -0.59 2.73 14.39
CA VAL A 479 -0.36 1.57 13.52
C VAL A 479 0.36 0.50 14.32
N VAL A 480 -0.34 -0.59 14.62
CA VAL A 480 0.20 -1.71 15.40
C VAL A 480 0.63 -2.82 14.45
N THR A 481 1.87 -3.27 14.57
CA THR A 481 2.40 -4.42 13.83
C THR A 481 2.97 -5.45 14.81
N PHE A 482 2.76 -6.73 14.55
CA PHE A 482 3.25 -7.80 15.41
C PHE A 482 4.51 -8.43 14.82
N LYS A 483 5.49 -8.69 15.68
CA LYS A 483 6.82 -9.21 15.32
C LYS A 483 7.11 -10.45 16.16
N GLU A 484 7.29 -11.58 15.48
CA GLU A 484 7.67 -12.84 16.12
C GLU A 484 9.15 -12.85 16.48
N ILE A 485 9.49 -13.16 17.73
CA ILE A 485 10.88 -13.16 18.22
C ILE A 485 11.73 -14.27 17.61
N ALA A 486 11.10 -15.41 17.29
CA ALA A 486 11.77 -16.54 16.64
C ALA A 486 12.34 -16.18 15.25
N ASN A 487 11.87 -15.10 14.63
CA ASN A 487 12.30 -14.62 13.31
C ASN A 487 13.16 -13.34 13.38
N LEU A 488 13.59 -12.91 14.57
CA LEU A 488 14.29 -11.62 14.76
C LEU A 488 15.80 -11.69 14.64
N VAL A 489 16.36 -12.89 14.57
CA VAL A 489 17.62 -12.95 13.89
C VAL A 489 17.29 -12.80 12.41
N GLU A 490 17.50 -11.60 11.86
CA GLU A 490 17.49 -11.46 10.40
C GLU A 490 18.39 -12.58 9.86
N GLU A 491 17.92 -13.46 8.98
CA GLU A 491 18.83 -14.43 8.37
C GLU A 491 19.97 -13.65 7.71
N PHE A 492 21.20 -14.15 7.84
CA PHE A 492 22.35 -13.53 7.20
C PHE A 492 22.03 -13.28 5.73
N TRP A 493 22.45 -12.13 5.21
CA TRP A 493 22.12 -11.75 3.84
C TRP A 493 23.20 -10.86 3.25
N LEU A 494 23.23 -10.86 1.93
CA LEU A 494 24.19 -10.18 1.07
C LEU A 494 23.45 -9.21 0.13
N ALA A 495 23.92 -7.98 0.04
CA ALA A 495 23.61 -7.08 -1.06
C ALA A 495 24.32 -7.53 -2.35
N LEU A 496 23.95 -6.92 -3.47
CA LEU A 496 24.62 -7.17 -4.74
C LEU A 496 26.09 -6.72 -4.67
N PRO A 497 27.05 -7.62 -4.97
CA PRO A 497 28.48 -7.32 -4.89
C PRO A 497 29.01 -6.61 -6.14
N VAL A 498 28.13 -6.27 -7.09
CA VAL A 498 28.42 -5.50 -8.30
C VAL A 498 27.34 -4.46 -8.49
N ASP A 499 27.67 -3.32 -9.10
CA ASP A 499 26.79 -2.17 -9.29
C ASP A 499 25.65 -2.36 -10.33
N ARG A 500 25.32 -3.61 -10.65
CA ARG A 500 24.40 -4.01 -11.73
C ARG A 500 23.50 -5.20 -11.34
N ALA A 501 22.51 -5.48 -12.19
CA ALA A 501 21.63 -6.65 -12.03
C ALA A 501 22.42 -7.96 -12.00
N LEU A 502 22.00 -8.90 -11.14
CA LEU A 502 22.67 -10.18 -10.98
C LEU A 502 22.56 -11.01 -12.26
N PHE A 503 23.69 -11.42 -12.81
CA PHE A 503 23.75 -12.39 -13.90
C PHE A 503 24.77 -13.46 -13.55
N VAL A 504 24.25 -14.63 -13.15
CA VAL A 504 25.07 -15.78 -12.75
C VAL A 504 25.59 -16.49 -13.99
N THR A 505 26.90 -16.54 -14.16
CA THR A 505 27.57 -17.23 -15.27
C THR A 505 27.94 -18.66 -14.92
N SER A 506 28.19 -18.97 -13.65
CA SER A 506 28.38 -20.34 -13.13
C SER A 506 27.92 -20.40 -11.68
N ARG A 507 27.22 -21.47 -11.32
CA ARG A 507 26.62 -21.69 -9.99
C ARG A 507 27.59 -22.40 -9.06
N PHE A 508 27.30 -22.29 -7.77
CA PHE A 508 27.89 -23.15 -6.75
C PHE A 508 27.66 -24.62 -7.10
N ASN A 509 28.67 -25.47 -6.90
CA ASN A 509 28.66 -26.89 -7.28
C ASN A 509 28.60 -27.24 -8.77
N ASP A 510 28.73 -26.27 -9.67
CA ASP A 510 28.97 -26.62 -11.07
C ASP A 510 30.26 -27.47 -11.19
N PRO A 511 30.28 -28.53 -12.01
CA PRO A 511 31.47 -29.35 -12.21
C PRO A 511 32.65 -28.50 -12.70
N ARG A 512 33.80 -28.64 -12.05
CA ARG A 512 35.03 -27.91 -12.36
C ARG A 512 36.22 -28.84 -12.31
N ASP A 513 37.00 -28.86 -13.38
CA ASP A 513 38.29 -29.53 -13.42
C ASP A 513 39.36 -28.60 -12.81
N TYR A 514 39.41 -28.54 -11.48
CA TYR A 514 40.44 -27.78 -10.76
C TYR A 514 41.69 -28.62 -10.51
N ASP A 515 41.61 -29.94 -10.66
CA ASP A 515 42.58 -30.86 -10.10
C ASP A 515 43.21 -31.79 -11.14
N LYS A 516 44.49 -31.56 -11.41
CA LYS A 516 45.31 -32.50 -12.19
C LYS A 516 45.82 -33.69 -11.35
N ASP A 517 45.59 -33.68 -10.03
CA ASP A 517 46.20 -34.58 -9.03
C ASP A 517 45.17 -35.34 -8.13
N GLY A 518 43.86 -35.08 -8.24
CA GLY A 518 42.76 -35.92 -7.71
C GLY A 518 42.54 -35.89 -6.18
N ILE A 519 42.84 -34.78 -5.51
CA ILE A 519 42.77 -34.54 -4.06
C ILE A 519 41.50 -33.75 -3.65
N PHE A 520 40.92 -32.92 -4.52
CA PHE A 520 39.74 -32.09 -4.23
C PHE A 520 38.49 -32.53 -5.00
N ASP A 521 37.30 -32.20 -4.49
CA ASP A 521 36.04 -32.43 -5.20
C ASP A 521 35.95 -31.47 -6.39
N ASP A 522 35.73 -31.98 -7.60
CA ASP A 522 35.70 -31.25 -8.89
C ASP A 522 34.48 -30.31 -9.00
N ARG A 523 34.34 -29.37 -8.06
CA ARG A 523 33.14 -28.54 -7.90
C ARG A 523 33.48 -27.09 -7.61
N HIS A 524 32.65 -26.20 -8.14
CA HIS A 524 32.76 -24.77 -7.97
C HIS A 524 32.42 -24.30 -6.54
N GLU A 525 33.35 -23.61 -5.88
CA GLU A 525 33.29 -23.20 -4.46
C GLU A 525 32.46 -21.94 -4.19
N GLY A 526 31.93 -21.33 -5.24
CA GLY A 526 31.21 -20.06 -5.15
C GLY A 526 30.28 -19.86 -6.33
N VAL A 527 29.92 -18.61 -6.58
CA VAL A 527 29.13 -18.20 -7.73
C VAL A 527 29.92 -17.21 -8.58
N ASP A 528 29.91 -17.41 -9.90
CA ASP A 528 30.52 -16.47 -10.83
C ASP A 528 29.45 -15.52 -11.34
N LEU A 529 29.73 -14.23 -11.21
CA LEU A 529 28.84 -13.13 -11.58
C LEU A 529 29.45 -12.35 -12.74
N ALA A 530 28.66 -12.10 -13.79
CA ALA A 530 29.11 -11.25 -14.88
C ALA A 530 29.39 -9.83 -14.37
N ALA A 531 30.63 -9.39 -14.53
CA ALA A 531 31.13 -8.14 -13.98
C ALA A 531 31.71 -7.23 -15.09
N THR A 532 31.09 -7.23 -16.28
CA THR A 532 31.53 -6.38 -17.41
C THR A 532 30.42 -5.66 -18.16
N VAL A 533 30.60 -4.38 -18.49
CA VAL A 533 29.73 -3.63 -19.42
C VAL A 533 30.50 -3.34 -20.71
N GLY A 534 30.00 -3.81 -21.85
CA GLY A 534 30.70 -3.63 -23.14
C GLY A 534 32.11 -4.22 -23.17
N GLY A 535 32.37 -5.26 -22.36
CA GLY A 535 33.69 -5.88 -22.18
C GLY A 535 34.62 -5.18 -21.19
N GLN A 536 34.21 -4.07 -20.57
CA GLN A 536 34.98 -3.37 -19.54
C GLN A 536 34.58 -3.82 -18.13
N PRO A 537 35.51 -4.02 -17.18
CA PRO A 537 35.18 -4.41 -15.82
C PRO A 537 34.36 -3.36 -15.05
N VAL A 538 33.61 -3.81 -14.05
CA VAL A 538 32.82 -2.95 -13.15
C VAL A 538 33.36 -2.96 -11.72
N ASN A 539 32.88 -2.02 -10.91
CA ASN A 539 33.22 -1.95 -9.49
C ASN A 539 32.64 -3.13 -8.72
N VAL A 540 33.45 -3.67 -7.80
CA VAL A 540 33.05 -4.68 -6.83
C VAL A 540 32.76 -4.00 -5.51
N LEU A 541 31.60 -4.31 -4.94
CA LEU A 541 31.06 -3.70 -3.73
C LEU A 541 31.05 -4.71 -2.58
N ALA A 542 31.26 -4.24 -1.35
CA ALA A 542 31.08 -5.07 -0.17
C ALA A 542 29.61 -5.51 -0.06
N ALA A 543 29.35 -6.81 -0.17
CA ALA A 543 28.02 -7.38 -0.10
C ALA A 543 27.40 -7.26 1.30
N GLN A 544 28.19 -7.07 2.35
CA GLN A 544 27.72 -6.79 3.70
C GLN A 544 28.78 -6.00 4.47
N SER A 545 28.35 -5.23 5.48
CA SER A 545 29.25 -4.53 6.39
C SER A 545 30.10 -5.54 7.17
N GLY A 546 31.36 -5.22 7.42
CA GLY A 546 32.26 -6.14 8.10
C GLY A 546 33.68 -5.62 8.22
N ILE A 547 34.58 -6.50 8.62
CA ILE A 547 36.00 -6.19 8.78
C ILE A 547 36.79 -6.98 7.72
N VAL A 548 37.60 -6.30 6.92
CA VAL A 548 38.50 -6.93 5.96
C VAL A 548 39.54 -7.74 6.72
N THR A 549 39.52 -9.07 6.56
CA THR A 549 40.43 -9.99 7.27
C THR A 549 41.58 -10.48 6.39
N ARG A 550 41.42 -10.44 5.06
CA ARG A 550 42.46 -10.87 4.12
C ARG A 550 42.42 -10.05 2.83
N VAL A 551 43.62 -9.71 2.34
CA VAL A 551 43.85 -9.09 1.03
C VAL A 551 45.07 -9.77 0.43
N GLU A 552 44.92 -10.36 -0.74
CA GLU A 552 45.95 -11.20 -1.37
C GLU A 552 46.05 -10.89 -2.86
N ARG A 553 47.28 -10.95 -3.40
CA ARG A 553 47.56 -10.76 -4.82
C ARG A 553 48.35 -11.95 -5.36
N ARG A 554 47.65 -12.85 -6.05
CA ARG A 554 48.22 -14.08 -6.61
C ARG A 554 47.91 -14.23 -8.09
N ASN A 555 48.71 -15.02 -8.79
CA ASN A 555 48.54 -15.33 -10.21
C ASN A 555 47.85 -16.68 -10.47
N THR A 556 47.40 -17.37 -9.43
CA THR A 556 46.74 -18.69 -9.49
C THR A 556 45.51 -18.72 -8.57
N GLY A 557 44.63 -19.71 -8.75
CA GLY A 557 43.42 -19.86 -7.93
C GLY A 557 42.50 -18.63 -8.03
N TYR A 558 42.07 -18.10 -6.89
CA TYR A 558 41.24 -16.88 -6.77
C TYR A 558 41.87 -15.58 -7.33
N GLY A 559 43.14 -15.58 -7.74
CA GLY A 559 43.78 -14.39 -8.29
C GLY A 559 44.06 -13.32 -7.23
N HIS A 560 43.72 -12.06 -7.53
CA HIS A 560 43.64 -11.01 -6.51
C HIS A 560 42.29 -11.10 -5.81
N PHE A 561 42.28 -11.13 -4.47
CA PHE A 561 41.04 -11.28 -3.73
C PHE A 561 41.02 -10.61 -2.36
N ILE A 562 39.80 -10.37 -1.88
CA ILE A 562 39.47 -9.75 -0.60
C ILE A 562 38.58 -10.71 0.21
N VAL A 563 38.80 -10.80 1.52
CA VAL A 563 37.94 -11.54 2.45
C VAL A 563 37.42 -10.62 3.54
N ILE A 564 36.10 -10.58 3.73
CA ILE A 564 35.43 -9.76 4.75
C ILE A 564 34.73 -10.68 5.74
N ARG A 565 34.99 -10.47 7.04
CA ARG A 565 34.31 -11.15 8.14
C ARG A 565 33.04 -10.38 8.54
N HIS A 566 31.97 -11.12 8.77
CA HIS A 566 30.69 -10.62 9.26
C HIS A 566 30.30 -11.39 10.52
N ASP A 567 30.27 -10.70 11.66
CA ASP A 567 29.72 -11.24 12.89
C ASP A 567 28.25 -10.85 12.99
N TRP A 568 27.37 -11.85 13.09
CA TRP A 568 25.94 -11.66 12.96
C TRP A 568 25.22 -11.73 14.32
N PRO A 569 24.08 -11.03 14.52
CA PRO A 569 23.42 -10.95 15.83
C PRO A 569 22.97 -12.28 16.46
N ASN A 570 22.85 -13.38 15.69
CA ASN A 570 22.65 -14.74 16.25
C ASN A 570 23.91 -15.39 16.80
N GLY A 571 25.05 -14.70 16.80
CA GLY A 571 26.35 -15.25 17.18
C GLY A 571 26.98 -16.12 16.11
N GLN A 572 26.44 -16.16 14.89
CA GLN A 572 27.09 -16.82 13.75
C GLN A 572 28.12 -15.89 13.10
N THR A 573 29.16 -16.49 12.52
CA THR A 573 30.18 -15.77 11.76
C THR A 573 30.17 -16.24 10.31
N TYR A 574 30.22 -15.27 9.40
CA TYR A 574 30.27 -15.47 7.96
C TYR A 574 31.49 -14.79 7.36
N PHE A 575 31.96 -15.31 6.23
CA PHE A 575 33.01 -14.66 5.44
C PHE A 575 32.61 -14.56 3.97
N THR A 576 32.70 -13.37 3.39
CA THR A 576 32.56 -13.17 1.94
C THR A 576 33.92 -13.01 1.28
N TRP A 577 34.07 -13.67 0.13
CA TRP A 577 35.30 -13.70 -0.65
C TRP A 577 35.04 -13.13 -2.05
N TYR A 578 35.87 -12.19 -2.49
CA TYR A 578 35.72 -11.50 -3.76
C TYR A 578 36.97 -11.78 -4.61
N GLY A 579 36.86 -12.69 -5.57
CA GLY A 579 37.97 -13.19 -6.39
C GLY A 579 38.10 -12.55 -7.78
N HIS A 580 39.22 -12.84 -8.43
CA HIS A 580 39.61 -12.45 -9.80
C HIS A 580 39.73 -10.94 -10.03
N LEU A 581 39.92 -10.15 -8.98
CA LEU A 581 39.94 -8.68 -9.06
C LEU A 581 41.11 -8.17 -9.92
N SER A 582 40.92 -7.06 -10.63
CA SER A 582 42.04 -6.32 -11.26
C SER A 582 42.69 -5.38 -10.26
N GLU A 583 41.88 -4.75 -9.40
CA GLU A 583 42.29 -3.74 -8.42
C GLU A 583 41.63 -4.01 -7.06
N ILE A 584 42.31 -3.60 -5.99
CA ILE A 584 41.86 -3.75 -4.59
C ILE A 584 42.03 -2.40 -3.90
N ASP A 585 40.94 -1.87 -3.34
CA ASP A 585 40.85 -0.52 -2.79
C ASP A 585 40.80 -0.47 -1.25
N VAL A 586 40.99 -1.62 -0.60
CA VAL A 586 40.90 -1.79 0.86
C VAL A 586 42.10 -2.50 1.45
N ASN A 587 42.32 -2.32 2.76
CA ASN A 587 43.42 -2.93 3.52
C ASN A 587 42.90 -3.88 4.61
N VAL A 588 43.73 -4.85 5.02
CA VAL A 588 43.43 -5.74 6.16
C VAL A 588 43.23 -4.91 7.43
N GLY A 589 42.18 -5.22 8.19
CA GLY A 589 41.76 -4.50 9.40
C GLY A 589 40.77 -3.35 9.13
N GLN A 590 40.51 -3.00 7.88
CA GLN A 590 39.57 -1.94 7.53
C GLN A 590 38.12 -2.40 7.76
N THR A 591 37.34 -1.60 8.48
CA THR A 591 35.88 -1.74 8.53
C THR A 591 35.29 -1.18 7.24
N VAL A 592 34.42 -1.95 6.59
CA VAL A 592 33.72 -1.54 5.38
C VAL A 592 32.21 -1.56 5.61
N ALA A 593 31.51 -0.61 5.02
CA ALA A 593 30.06 -0.57 5.00
C ALA A 593 29.52 -1.40 3.83
N ILE A 594 28.33 -1.97 3.99
CA ILE A 594 27.58 -2.57 2.88
C ILE A 594 27.46 -1.60 1.70
N GLY A 595 27.71 -2.08 0.48
CA GLY A 595 27.69 -1.29 -0.76
C GLY A 595 28.94 -0.43 -0.99
N GLN A 596 29.90 -0.38 -0.06
CA GLN A 596 31.16 0.34 -0.26
C GLN A 596 31.97 -0.30 -1.39
N PRO A 597 32.51 0.49 -2.35
CA PRO A 597 33.48 -0.01 -3.33
C PRO A 597 34.71 -0.58 -2.63
N ILE A 598 35.11 -1.80 -2.99
CA ILE A 598 36.25 -2.51 -2.40
C ILE A 598 37.31 -2.93 -3.42
N GLY A 599 36.98 -2.85 -4.71
CA GLY A 599 37.90 -3.12 -5.81
C GLY A 599 37.20 -3.10 -7.16
N VAL A 600 37.90 -3.58 -8.19
CA VAL A 600 37.41 -3.65 -9.57
C VAL A 600 37.50 -5.10 -10.05
N ALA A 601 36.45 -5.58 -10.70
CA ALA A 601 36.43 -6.94 -11.25
C ALA A 601 37.53 -7.14 -12.30
N GLY A 602 37.95 -8.37 -12.54
CA GLY A 602 39.04 -8.64 -13.46
C GLY A 602 39.07 -10.08 -13.93
N THR A 603 40.25 -10.50 -14.37
CA THR A 603 40.50 -11.87 -14.86
C THR A 603 41.80 -12.44 -14.30
N THR A 604 42.20 -12.01 -13.09
CA THR A 604 43.43 -12.50 -12.44
C THR A 604 43.25 -13.92 -11.89
N GLY A 605 44.33 -14.69 -11.79
CA GLY A 605 44.27 -16.09 -11.35
C GLY A 605 43.68 -17.03 -12.42
N ASN A 606 43.00 -18.08 -11.97
CA ASN A 606 42.42 -19.09 -12.84
C ASN A 606 41.05 -18.64 -13.37
N SER A 607 41.04 -17.71 -14.32
CA SER A 607 39.82 -17.13 -14.88
C SER A 607 39.80 -17.24 -16.42
N THR A 608 38.63 -17.52 -16.99
CA THR A 608 38.42 -17.62 -18.45
C THR A 608 37.98 -16.30 -19.09
N GLY A 609 37.73 -15.25 -18.29
CA GLY A 609 37.25 -13.95 -18.74
C GLY A 609 36.83 -13.08 -17.57
N ILE A 610 36.55 -11.80 -17.81
CA ILE A 610 36.26 -10.86 -16.72
C ILE A 610 34.94 -11.23 -16.02
N HIS A 611 35.02 -11.57 -14.74
CA HIS A 611 33.88 -11.86 -13.87
C HIS A 611 34.27 -11.63 -12.40
N LEU A 612 33.28 -11.62 -11.51
CA LEU A 612 33.50 -11.69 -10.07
C LEU A 612 33.18 -13.11 -9.60
N HIS A 613 34.13 -13.77 -8.95
CA HIS A 613 33.87 -14.98 -8.19
C HIS A 613 33.54 -14.60 -6.74
N LEU A 614 32.33 -14.93 -6.29
CA LEU A 614 31.86 -14.70 -4.92
C LEU A 614 31.75 -16.05 -4.18
N ASN A 615 32.46 -16.19 -3.06
CA ASN A 615 32.32 -17.33 -2.15
C ASN A 615 31.80 -16.84 -0.78
N LEU A 616 30.98 -17.68 -0.12
CA LEU A 616 30.43 -17.46 1.21
C LEU A 616 30.79 -18.65 2.12
N GLN A 617 31.45 -18.36 3.24
CA GLN A 617 31.62 -19.32 4.33
C GLN A 617 30.62 -19.06 5.44
N HIS A 618 30.02 -20.13 5.97
CA HIS A 618 29.18 -20.13 7.17
C HIS A 618 29.81 -21.06 8.20
N ILE A 619 30.55 -20.46 9.15
CA ILE A 619 31.43 -21.22 10.06
C ILE A 619 30.63 -22.25 10.87
N GLY A 620 31.06 -23.51 10.79
CA GLY A 620 30.42 -24.64 11.47
C GLY A 620 29.15 -25.20 10.80
N HIS A 621 28.73 -24.65 9.66
CA HIS A 621 27.49 -25.02 8.97
C HIS A 621 27.65 -25.28 7.46
N GLY A 622 28.81 -25.00 6.89
CA GLY A 622 29.05 -25.21 5.46
C GLY A 622 29.48 -26.62 5.08
N LEU A 623 29.59 -26.84 3.77
CA LEU A 623 29.95 -28.13 3.21
C LEU A 623 31.48 -28.35 3.27
N PRO A 624 31.95 -29.55 3.66
CA PRO A 624 33.36 -29.91 3.56
C PRO A 624 33.73 -30.36 2.14
N GLY A 625 35.03 -30.51 1.85
CA GLY A 625 35.53 -31.09 0.60
C GLY A 625 35.95 -30.08 -0.48
N TYR A 626 36.00 -28.80 -0.13
CA TYR A 626 36.52 -27.71 -0.96
C TYR A 626 37.86 -27.21 -0.41
N VAL A 627 38.61 -26.43 -1.19
CA VAL A 627 39.86 -25.76 -0.83
C VAL A 627 39.67 -24.92 0.44
N GLU A 628 38.58 -24.17 0.51
CA GLU A 628 38.18 -23.46 1.73
C GLU A 628 37.08 -24.25 2.47
N PRO A 629 37.20 -24.46 3.80
CA PRO A 629 36.19 -25.18 4.56
C PRO A 629 34.92 -24.34 4.76
N ASP A 630 33.84 -25.00 5.17
CA ASP A 630 32.58 -24.36 5.57
C ASP A 630 31.93 -23.47 4.49
N VAL A 631 32.11 -23.79 3.21
CA VAL A 631 31.50 -23.04 2.10
C VAL A 631 30.03 -23.41 1.90
N VAL A 632 29.22 -22.43 1.52
CA VAL A 632 27.79 -22.58 1.20
C VAL A 632 27.46 -21.84 -0.09
N ASP A 633 26.35 -22.21 -0.75
CA ASP A 633 25.86 -21.45 -1.90
C ASP A 633 25.55 -20.00 -1.47
N PRO A 634 26.19 -18.97 -2.07
CA PRO A 634 25.92 -17.58 -1.74
C PRO A 634 24.56 -17.08 -2.25
N LEU A 635 23.99 -17.71 -3.30
CA LEU A 635 22.79 -17.20 -4.00
C LEU A 635 21.56 -17.05 -3.11
N PRO A 636 21.20 -18.00 -2.22
CA PRO A 636 20.07 -17.85 -1.30
C PRO A 636 20.21 -16.67 -0.34
N PHE A 637 21.44 -16.22 -0.10
CA PHE A 637 21.73 -15.11 0.81
C PHE A 637 21.67 -13.75 0.11
N ILE A 638 21.72 -13.68 -1.22
CA ILE A 638 21.67 -12.42 -1.98
C ILE A 638 20.24 -11.88 -2.04
N ARG A 639 20.03 -10.64 -1.57
CA ARG A 639 18.73 -9.94 -1.59
C ARG A 639 18.74 -8.81 -2.63
N GLU A 640 18.13 -9.04 -3.78
CA GLU A 640 17.93 -8.00 -4.79
C GLU A 640 16.86 -6.99 -4.31
N GLY A 641 17.29 -5.82 -3.85
CA GLY A 641 16.38 -4.73 -3.44
C GLY A 641 16.86 -3.80 -2.32
N ARG A 642 17.94 -4.13 -1.60
CA ARG A 642 18.54 -3.23 -0.58
C ARG A 642 19.85 -2.62 -1.10
N ARG A 643 19.79 -1.45 -1.74
CA ARG A 643 20.94 -0.56 -1.97
C ARG A 643 20.99 0.52 -0.89
N VAL A 644 22.16 0.87 -0.38
CA VAL A 644 22.35 1.92 0.65
C VAL A 644 23.02 3.15 0.03
N GLY A 645 22.32 4.30 0.03
CA GLY A 645 22.90 5.65 0.14
C GLY A 645 23.54 6.31 -1.10
N ALA A 646 22.85 7.35 -1.59
CA ALA A 646 23.31 8.56 -2.31
C ALA A 646 24.31 8.43 -3.50
N GLY A 647 23.77 8.54 -4.71
CA GLY A 647 24.51 8.89 -5.93
C GLY A 647 24.22 7.97 -7.11
N ALA A 648 23.60 8.52 -8.14
CA ALA A 648 23.16 7.88 -9.39
C ALA A 648 21.95 6.93 -9.29
N ILE A 649 20.82 7.44 -9.77
CA ILE A 649 19.69 6.63 -10.24
C ILE A 649 20.22 5.72 -11.35
N VAL A 650 20.52 4.45 -11.02
CA VAL A 650 20.42 3.40 -12.02
C VAL A 650 18.97 2.98 -11.99
N GLN A 651 18.24 3.44 -13.01
CA GLN A 651 16.88 3.02 -13.32
C GLN A 651 16.77 1.49 -13.18
N PRO A 652 15.68 0.93 -12.60
CA PRO A 652 15.41 -0.50 -12.74
C PRO A 652 15.47 -0.82 -14.23
N VAL A 653 16.21 -1.88 -14.59
CA VAL A 653 16.37 -2.23 -16.00
C VAL A 653 14.99 -2.55 -16.56
N ASN A 654 14.43 -1.62 -17.35
CA ASN A 654 13.28 -1.88 -18.20
C ASN A 654 13.54 -3.20 -18.95
N GLY A 655 12.64 -4.19 -18.86
CA GLY A 655 12.56 -5.15 -19.96
C GLY A 655 12.32 -6.65 -19.77
N GLN A 656 11.96 -7.23 -18.62
CA GLN A 656 11.95 -8.72 -18.46
C GLN A 656 10.63 -9.46 -18.72
N ALA A 657 9.47 -8.78 -18.84
CA ALA A 657 8.21 -9.49 -19.07
C ALA A 657 8.26 -10.28 -20.40
N LEU A 658 8.04 -11.60 -20.35
CA LEU A 658 8.00 -12.47 -21.53
C LEU A 658 6.70 -12.28 -22.31
N PHE A 659 6.80 -12.28 -23.64
CA PHE A 659 5.62 -12.27 -24.50
C PHE A 659 5.14 -13.70 -24.70
N GLY A 660 3.86 -13.97 -24.45
CA GLY A 660 3.34 -15.32 -24.44
C GLY A 660 1.98 -15.49 -25.09
N LEU A 661 1.63 -16.74 -25.38
CA LEU A 661 0.34 -17.12 -25.96
C LEU A 661 -0.20 -18.35 -25.23
N HIS A 662 -1.48 -18.32 -24.89
CA HIS A 662 -2.21 -19.51 -24.46
C HIS A 662 -2.47 -20.37 -25.69
N ALA A 663 -1.99 -21.61 -25.67
CA ALA A 663 -2.34 -22.63 -26.66
C ALA A 663 -3.84 -22.94 -26.63
N THR A 664 -4.28 -23.83 -27.49
CA THR A 664 -5.68 -24.22 -27.63
C THR A 664 -6.44 -24.44 -26.31
N ALA A 665 -7.72 -24.05 -26.30
CA ALA A 665 -8.66 -24.43 -25.25
C ALA A 665 -9.18 -25.87 -25.40
N ASP A 666 -8.79 -26.57 -26.46
CA ASP A 666 -9.19 -27.95 -26.76
C ASP A 666 -8.10 -28.97 -26.36
N PRO A 667 -8.40 -30.28 -26.30
CA PRO A 667 -7.40 -31.29 -25.96
C PRO A 667 -6.27 -31.48 -27.01
N ARG A 668 -6.34 -30.82 -28.17
CA ARG A 668 -5.37 -30.93 -29.28
C ARG A 668 -5.25 -29.61 -30.03
N ILE A 669 -4.04 -29.20 -30.40
CA ILE A 669 -3.82 -27.96 -31.16
C ILE A 669 -4.48 -28.03 -32.54
N ALA A 670 -4.94 -26.88 -33.04
CA ALA A 670 -5.47 -26.78 -34.39
C ALA A 670 -4.34 -26.83 -35.44
N PRO A 671 -4.62 -27.25 -36.69
CA PRO A 671 -3.68 -27.05 -37.80
C PRO A 671 -3.22 -25.59 -37.88
N GLY A 672 -1.93 -25.34 -38.14
CA GLY A 672 -1.37 -23.99 -38.22
C GLY A 672 -1.12 -23.27 -36.88
N GLU A 673 -1.47 -23.89 -35.75
CA GLU A 673 -1.23 -23.29 -34.43
C GLU A 673 0.26 -23.18 -34.11
N ALA A 674 1.04 -24.25 -34.31
CA ALA A 674 2.50 -24.23 -34.10
C ALA A 674 3.21 -23.15 -34.95
N ASP A 675 2.69 -22.84 -36.14
CA ASP A 675 3.21 -21.79 -37.01
C ASP A 675 2.97 -20.39 -36.42
N VAL A 676 1.81 -20.16 -35.80
CA VAL A 676 1.52 -18.90 -35.10
C VAL A 676 2.46 -18.68 -33.91
N PHE A 677 2.77 -19.72 -33.15
CA PHE A 677 3.74 -19.61 -32.04
C PHE A 677 5.13 -19.20 -32.53
N SER A 678 5.58 -19.77 -33.65
CA SER A 678 6.83 -19.43 -34.32
C SER A 678 6.82 -18.00 -34.85
N THR A 679 5.78 -17.65 -35.60
CA THR A 679 5.60 -16.34 -36.25
C THR A 679 5.54 -15.21 -35.23
N ALA A 680 4.76 -15.39 -34.16
CA ALA A 680 4.63 -14.41 -33.08
C ALA A 680 5.84 -14.37 -32.14
N ARG A 681 6.90 -15.16 -32.36
CA ARG A 681 8.10 -15.22 -31.51
C ARG A 681 7.74 -15.39 -30.02
N VAL A 682 6.93 -16.38 -29.69
CA VAL A 682 6.43 -16.61 -28.32
C VAL A 682 7.54 -17.06 -27.36
N ASP A 683 7.69 -16.39 -26.22
CA ASP A 683 8.70 -16.72 -25.19
C ASP A 683 8.09 -17.43 -23.98
N LEU A 684 6.77 -17.38 -23.84
CA LEU A 684 5.99 -18.00 -22.77
C LEU A 684 4.75 -18.72 -23.33
N VAL A 685 4.62 -20.01 -23.07
CA VAL A 685 3.50 -20.83 -23.54
C VAL A 685 2.64 -21.25 -22.35
N LYS A 686 1.33 -20.96 -22.39
CA LYS A 686 0.36 -21.52 -21.44
C LYS A 686 -0.39 -22.67 -22.10
N ILE A 687 -0.54 -23.79 -21.41
CA ILE A 687 -1.33 -24.96 -21.85
C ILE A 687 -2.27 -25.42 -20.75
N LEU A 688 -3.35 -26.10 -21.14
CA LEU A 688 -4.17 -26.89 -20.24
C LEU A 688 -3.51 -28.25 -19.98
N SER A 689 -3.62 -28.77 -18.76
CA SER A 689 -3.02 -30.05 -18.39
C SER A 689 -3.52 -31.23 -19.23
N ASN A 690 -4.73 -31.15 -19.78
CA ASN A 690 -5.34 -32.20 -20.60
C ASN A 690 -4.90 -32.16 -22.08
N LEU A 691 -4.06 -31.20 -22.49
CA LEU A 691 -3.51 -31.14 -23.85
C LEU A 691 -2.69 -32.40 -24.16
N ASP A 692 -2.87 -32.96 -25.35
CA ASP A 692 -2.22 -34.22 -25.69
C ASP A 692 -0.68 -34.08 -25.83
N PRO A 693 0.10 -35.14 -25.53
CA PRO A 693 1.56 -35.11 -25.57
C PRO A 693 2.16 -34.76 -26.93
N GLN A 694 1.50 -35.09 -28.03
CA GLN A 694 2.00 -34.76 -29.36
C GLN A 694 1.87 -33.26 -29.62
N SER A 695 0.72 -32.67 -29.28
CA SER A 695 0.54 -31.21 -29.33
C SER A 695 1.59 -30.46 -28.51
N ILE A 696 1.92 -30.93 -27.30
CA ILE A 696 2.97 -30.33 -26.48
C ILE A 696 4.33 -30.40 -27.19
N ARG A 697 4.69 -31.56 -27.77
CA ARG A 697 5.93 -31.72 -28.53
C ARG A 697 6.00 -30.83 -29.76
N ASP A 698 4.89 -30.66 -30.47
CA ASP A 698 4.82 -29.81 -31.65
C ASP A 698 5.04 -28.34 -31.28
N LEU A 699 4.46 -27.87 -30.17
CA LEU A 699 4.71 -26.53 -29.62
C LEU A 699 6.15 -26.37 -29.10
N MET A 700 6.74 -27.40 -28.47
CA MET A 700 8.14 -27.39 -28.06
C MET A 700 9.09 -27.32 -29.26
N ALA A 701 8.77 -27.99 -30.36
CA ALA A 701 9.54 -27.94 -31.60
C ALA A 701 9.45 -26.54 -32.23
N ALA A 702 8.26 -25.92 -32.20
CA ALA A 702 8.07 -24.54 -32.66
C ALA A 702 8.86 -23.54 -31.81
N ARG A 703 8.85 -23.67 -30.48
CA ARG A 703 9.47 -22.73 -29.53
C ARG A 703 10.35 -23.45 -28.49
N PRO A 704 11.57 -23.87 -28.88
CA PRO A 704 12.43 -24.68 -28.02
C PRO A 704 12.95 -23.94 -26.78
N ALA A 705 13.03 -22.61 -26.81
CA ALA A 705 13.51 -21.80 -25.69
C ALA A 705 12.38 -21.25 -24.79
N ALA A 706 11.11 -21.52 -25.11
CA ALA A 706 10.00 -20.94 -24.35
C ALA A 706 9.92 -21.48 -22.92
N ARG A 707 9.43 -20.63 -22.01
CA ARG A 707 8.98 -21.01 -20.67
C ARG A 707 7.52 -21.46 -20.73
N TRP A 708 7.09 -22.21 -19.71
CA TRP A 708 5.81 -22.91 -19.75
C TRP A 708 4.98 -22.67 -18.50
N ILE A 709 3.68 -22.49 -18.70
CA ILE A 709 2.66 -22.51 -17.66
C ILE A 709 1.71 -23.66 -17.96
N VAL A 710 1.54 -24.58 -17.01
CA VAL A 710 0.57 -25.66 -17.11
C VAL A 710 -0.57 -25.36 -16.15
N ARG A 711 -1.77 -25.10 -16.67
CA ARG A 711 -2.96 -24.98 -15.81
C ARG A 711 -3.49 -26.37 -15.50
N ALA A 712 -3.58 -26.71 -14.21
CA ALA A 712 -4.30 -27.89 -13.74
C ALA A 712 -5.79 -27.68 -14.02
N PHE A 713 -6.24 -28.21 -15.17
CA PHE A 713 -7.53 -27.89 -15.75
C PHE A 713 -8.61 -28.90 -15.35
N LEU A 714 -9.72 -28.38 -14.83
CA LEU A 714 -10.96 -29.12 -14.61
C LEU A 714 -12.14 -28.19 -14.89
N ASP A 715 -13.08 -28.65 -15.70
CA ASP A 715 -14.37 -27.95 -15.82
C ASP A 715 -15.24 -28.27 -14.61
N PHE A 716 -15.46 -27.28 -13.73
CA PHE A 716 -16.30 -27.47 -12.56
C PHE A 716 -17.77 -27.60 -12.94
N GLY A 717 -18.24 -26.86 -13.96
CA GLY A 717 -19.64 -26.82 -14.36
C GLY A 717 -20.59 -26.51 -13.19
N GLY A 718 -20.15 -25.73 -12.20
CA GLY A 718 -20.89 -25.45 -10.97
C GLY A 718 -21.04 -26.62 -9.98
N ARG A 719 -20.33 -27.75 -10.19
CA ARG A 719 -20.36 -28.91 -9.28
C ARG A 719 -19.60 -28.63 -7.97
N ASN A 720 -19.95 -29.35 -6.91
CA ASN A 720 -19.17 -29.36 -5.66
C ASN A 720 -17.99 -30.34 -5.80
N ILE A 721 -16.77 -29.82 -5.85
CA ILE A 721 -15.54 -30.60 -6.07
C ILE A 721 -14.65 -30.53 -4.83
N SER A 722 -14.49 -31.65 -4.12
CA SER A 722 -13.55 -31.69 -2.97
C SER A 722 -12.09 -31.53 -3.42
N PRO A 723 -11.16 -31.10 -2.53
CA PRO A 723 -9.74 -31.01 -2.84
C PRO A 723 -9.16 -32.34 -3.37
N GLN A 724 -9.54 -33.46 -2.75
CA GLN A 724 -9.11 -34.79 -3.17
C GLN A 724 -9.63 -35.15 -4.57
N GLN A 725 -10.89 -34.80 -4.87
CA GLN A 725 -11.47 -35.05 -6.19
C GLN A 725 -10.73 -34.25 -7.26
N PHE A 726 -10.50 -32.95 -7.02
CA PHE A 726 -9.75 -32.09 -7.93
C PHE A 726 -8.38 -32.69 -8.25
N VAL A 727 -7.61 -33.07 -7.22
CA VAL A 727 -6.29 -33.69 -7.40
C VAL A 727 -6.39 -35.01 -8.17
N THR A 728 -7.39 -35.85 -7.87
CA THR A 728 -7.58 -37.14 -8.55
C THR A 728 -7.81 -36.94 -10.05
N ASP A 729 -8.58 -35.91 -10.42
CA ASP A 729 -8.97 -35.66 -11.81
C ASP A 729 -7.89 -34.92 -12.60
N THR A 730 -7.06 -34.10 -11.94
CA THR A 730 -6.14 -33.16 -12.63
C THR A 730 -4.66 -33.54 -12.54
N LEU A 731 -4.24 -34.22 -11.46
CA LEU A 731 -2.84 -34.55 -11.23
C LEU A 731 -2.23 -35.50 -12.27
N PRO A 732 -2.92 -36.56 -12.74
CA PRO A 732 -2.37 -37.47 -13.76
C PRO A 732 -2.03 -36.73 -15.06
N ASP A 733 -2.94 -35.86 -15.50
CA ASP A 733 -2.76 -35.02 -16.68
C ASP A 733 -1.67 -33.96 -16.48
N THR A 734 -1.66 -33.30 -15.32
CA THR A 734 -0.61 -32.34 -14.98
C THR A 734 0.78 -32.99 -15.02
N ARG A 735 0.92 -34.18 -14.43
CA ARG A 735 2.19 -34.93 -14.44
C ARG A 735 2.59 -35.32 -15.86
N ARG A 736 1.66 -35.86 -16.65
CA ARG A 736 1.92 -36.22 -18.05
C ARG A 736 2.42 -35.03 -18.87
N ALA A 737 1.82 -33.86 -18.70
CA ALA A 737 2.28 -32.65 -19.37
C ALA A 737 3.69 -32.25 -18.94
N LEU A 738 3.98 -32.26 -17.63
CA LEU A 738 5.29 -31.94 -17.09
C LEU A 738 6.38 -32.94 -17.52
N ASP A 739 6.05 -34.22 -17.61
CA ASP A 739 6.97 -35.28 -18.07
C ASP A 739 7.38 -35.06 -19.54
N VAL A 740 6.46 -34.62 -20.39
CA VAL A 740 6.77 -34.25 -21.79
C VAL A 740 7.66 -33.00 -21.83
N LEU A 741 7.44 -32.06 -20.90
CA LEU A 741 8.21 -30.82 -20.78
C LEU A 741 9.56 -30.99 -20.07
N ALA A 742 9.94 -32.20 -19.64
CA ALA A 742 11.11 -32.44 -18.79
C ALA A 742 12.36 -31.64 -19.23
N GLY A 743 12.93 -30.86 -18.29
CA GLY A 743 14.04 -29.94 -18.55
C GLY A 743 13.64 -28.52 -18.95
N LYS A 744 12.35 -28.24 -19.17
CA LYS A 744 11.79 -26.88 -19.31
C LYS A 744 11.31 -26.40 -17.94
N ASN A 745 11.74 -25.20 -17.52
CA ASN A 745 11.39 -24.59 -16.23
C ASN A 745 9.90 -24.15 -16.20
N ALA A 746 9.00 -25.12 -16.05
CA ALA A 746 7.55 -24.93 -16.08
C ALA A 746 6.98 -24.61 -14.69
N VAL A 747 5.95 -23.76 -14.65
CA VAL A 747 5.15 -23.47 -13.44
C VAL A 747 3.73 -24.01 -13.60
N VAL A 748 3.09 -24.37 -12.50
CA VAL A 748 1.73 -24.93 -12.51
C VAL A 748 0.75 -23.92 -11.92
N GLU A 749 -0.27 -23.54 -12.68
CA GLU A 749 -1.41 -22.75 -12.18
C GLU A 749 -2.49 -23.70 -11.65
N LEU A 750 -2.84 -23.58 -10.37
CA LEU A 750 -3.81 -24.46 -9.71
C LEU A 750 -5.19 -23.81 -9.73
N HIS A 751 -6.10 -24.36 -10.56
CA HIS A 751 -7.47 -23.91 -10.78
C HIS A 751 -7.62 -22.65 -11.67
N ASN A 752 -8.85 -22.22 -11.91
CA ASN A 752 -9.23 -21.07 -12.74
C ASN A 752 -10.28 -20.19 -12.04
N GLU A 753 -10.06 -18.87 -12.00
CA GLU A 753 -11.04 -17.85 -11.59
C GLU A 753 -11.98 -18.24 -10.42
N PRO A 754 -11.45 -18.58 -9.24
CA PRO A 754 -12.23 -19.12 -8.12
C PRO A 754 -13.32 -18.19 -7.58
N ASN A 755 -13.30 -16.91 -7.97
CA ASN A 755 -14.33 -15.95 -7.64
C ASN A 755 -15.55 -15.98 -8.58
N LEU A 756 -15.61 -16.92 -9.53
CA LEU A 756 -16.76 -17.18 -10.40
C LEU A 756 -17.65 -18.32 -9.90
N PHE A 757 -18.97 -18.18 -10.08
CA PHE A 757 -19.94 -19.23 -9.74
C PHE A 757 -19.74 -20.51 -10.55
N ILE A 758 -19.45 -20.39 -11.85
CA ILE A 758 -19.23 -21.55 -12.71
C ILE A 758 -17.97 -22.34 -12.34
N GLU A 759 -17.01 -21.68 -11.69
CA GLU A 759 -15.71 -22.23 -11.27
C GLU A 759 -15.70 -22.73 -9.81
N GLY A 760 -16.86 -22.78 -9.14
CA GLY A 760 -16.99 -23.38 -7.81
C GLY A 760 -17.46 -22.44 -6.71
N LEU A 761 -17.56 -21.12 -6.95
CA LEU A 761 -18.14 -20.20 -5.97
C LEU A 761 -19.64 -20.50 -5.77
N GLY A 762 -20.04 -20.64 -4.52
CA GLY A 762 -21.41 -20.99 -4.12
C GLY A 762 -21.72 -22.48 -4.14
N SER A 763 -20.91 -23.33 -4.78
CA SER A 763 -21.11 -24.78 -4.83
C SER A 763 -20.05 -25.57 -4.07
N THR A 764 -18.77 -25.22 -4.25
CA THR A 764 -17.62 -25.87 -3.60
C THR A 764 -17.14 -25.05 -2.40
N TRP A 765 -17.09 -23.73 -2.54
CA TRP A 765 -16.77 -22.78 -1.46
C TRP A 765 -17.73 -21.60 -1.47
N THR A 766 -17.96 -21.00 -0.31
CA THR A 766 -18.87 -19.86 -0.15
C THR A 766 -18.21 -18.51 -0.38
N ASP A 767 -16.91 -18.43 -0.11
CA ASP A 767 -16.14 -17.19 -0.01
C ASP A 767 -14.64 -17.43 -0.22
N GLY A 768 -13.83 -16.38 -0.15
CA GLY A 768 -12.39 -16.48 -0.36
C GLY A 768 -11.68 -17.25 0.76
N GLN A 769 -12.22 -17.24 1.99
CA GLN A 769 -11.64 -17.96 3.11
C GLN A 769 -11.84 -19.47 2.97
N ALA A 770 -13.06 -19.89 2.61
CA ALA A 770 -13.38 -21.29 2.30
C ALA A 770 -12.59 -21.78 1.08
N PHE A 771 -12.44 -20.94 0.04
CA PHE A 771 -11.56 -21.24 -1.08
C PHE A 771 -10.10 -21.40 -0.64
N ALA A 772 -9.57 -20.55 0.24
CA ALA A 772 -8.19 -20.68 0.71
C ALA A 772 -7.96 -22.01 1.45
N ALA A 773 -8.90 -22.45 2.29
CA ALA A 773 -8.81 -23.76 2.94
C ALA A 773 -8.80 -24.91 1.91
N TRP A 774 -9.67 -24.84 0.91
CA TRP A 774 -9.71 -25.81 -0.20
C TRP A 774 -8.40 -25.82 -0.99
N PHE A 775 -7.89 -24.64 -1.35
CA PHE A 775 -6.67 -24.46 -2.14
C PHE A 775 -5.44 -24.97 -1.42
N LEU A 776 -5.31 -24.70 -0.12
CA LEU A 776 -4.17 -25.16 0.67
C LEU A 776 -4.10 -26.70 0.73
N ASP A 777 -5.24 -27.39 0.82
CA ASP A 777 -5.27 -28.86 0.75
C ASP A 777 -4.84 -29.36 -0.65
N VAL A 778 -5.37 -28.76 -1.72
CA VAL A 778 -4.94 -29.07 -3.10
C VAL A 778 -3.43 -28.85 -3.27
N LEU A 779 -2.92 -27.69 -2.86
CA LEU A 779 -1.51 -27.32 -2.96
C LEU A 779 -0.61 -28.30 -2.21
N ASN A 780 -0.98 -28.70 -1.00
CA ASN A 780 -0.20 -29.65 -0.20
C ASN A 780 -0.13 -31.03 -0.87
N ARG A 781 -1.24 -31.52 -1.42
CA ARG A 781 -1.27 -32.78 -2.18
C ARG A 781 -0.45 -32.71 -3.46
N TYR A 782 -0.53 -31.60 -4.17
CA TYR A 782 0.27 -31.35 -5.37
C TYR A 782 1.76 -31.30 -5.06
N ARG A 783 2.18 -30.58 -4.01
CA ARG A 783 3.58 -30.52 -3.56
C ARG A 783 4.12 -31.89 -3.14
N ALA A 784 3.30 -32.69 -2.44
CA ALA A 784 3.67 -34.05 -2.07
C ALA A 784 3.86 -34.96 -3.30
N ALA A 785 3.02 -34.79 -4.33
CA ALA A 785 3.10 -35.57 -5.55
C ALA A 785 4.23 -35.11 -6.49
N LEU A 786 4.46 -33.81 -6.60
CA LEU A 786 5.36 -33.18 -7.58
C LEU A 786 6.40 -32.29 -6.87
N PRO A 787 7.37 -32.89 -6.15
CA PRO A 787 8.39 -32.12 -5.44
C PRO A 787 9.25 -31.30 -6.41
N GLY A 788 9.55 -30.05 -6.04
CA GLY A 788 10.37 -29.12 -6.84
C GLY A 788 9.61 -28.34 -7.92
N VAL A 789 8.33 -28.63 -8.16
CA VAL A 789 7.47 -27.83 -9.04
C VAL A 789 6.97 -26.58 -8.29
N ARG A 790 6.90 -25.44 -9.00
CA ARG A 790 6.35 -24.19 -8.47
C ARG A 790 4.88 -24.05 -8.83
N PHE A 791 4.07 -23.65 -7.85
CA PHE A 791 2.62 -23.53 -7.98
C PHE A 791 2.17 -22.07 -7.85
N LEU A 792 1.32 -21.63 -8.77
CA LEU A 792 0.75 -20.30 -8.77
C LEU A 792 -0.63 -20.31 -8.11
N TYR A 793 -0.91 -19.26 -7.34
CA TYR A 793 -2.29 -18.87 -7.01
C TYR A 793 -3.02 -18.50 -8.32
N PRO A 794 -4.27 -18.94 -8.56
CA PRO A 794 -4.94 -18.76 -9.84
C PRO A 794 -5.36 -17.31 -10.09
N GLY A 795 -5.47 -16.92 -11.37
CA GLY A 795 -6.04 -15.63 -11.75
C GLY A 795 -7.50 -15.49 -11.30
N LEU A 796 -7.91 -14.26 -10.98
CA LEU A 796 -9.28 -13.94 -10.59
C LEU A 796 -10.00 -13.25 -11.76
N SER A 797 -11.30 -13.50 -11.90
CA SER A 797 -12.15 -12.74 -12.82
C SER A 797 -12.23 -11.29 -12.33
N PRO A 798 -11.75 -10.30 -13.11
CA PRO A 798 -11.61 -8.93 -12.62
C PRO A 798 -12.96 -8.21 -12.44
N GLY A 799 -12.98 -7.21 -11.57
CA GLY A 799 -14.11 -6.32 -11.34
C GLY A 799 -14.92 -6.61 -10.07
N GLY A 800 -16.02 -5.86 -9.91
CA GLY A 800 -16.91 -5.92 -8.75
C GLY A 800 -17.86 -7.11 -8.74
N THR A 801 -18.60 -7.27 -7.64
CA THR A 801 -19.60 -8.33 -7.48
C THR A 801 -20.70 -8.22 -8.52
N VAL A 802 -21.04 -9.34 -9.15
CA VAL A 802 -22.20 -9.50 -10.03
C VAL A 802 -22.98 -10.71 -9.54
N ASN A 803 -24.22 -10.50 -9.12
CA ASN A 803 -25.06 -11.54 -8.51
C ASN A 803 -25.14 -12.78 -9.40
N ASN A 804 -24.90 -13.96 -8.81
CA ASN A 804 -24.89 -15.26 -9.47
C ASN A 804 -23.85 -15.43 -10.60
N VAL A 805 -22.89 -14.50 -10.73
CA VAL A 805 -21.83 -14.56 -11.74
C VAL A 805 -20.46 -14.56 -11.09
N ARG A 806 -20.16 -13.54 -10.29
CA ARG A 806 -18.85 -13.39 -9.65
C ARG A 806 -18.90 -12.62 -8.33
N ARG A 807 -17.94 -12.88 -7.45
CA ARG A 807 -17.63 -12.02 -6.30
C ARG A 807 -16.53 -11.02 -6.66
N ASN A 808 -16.59 -9.83 -6.06
CA ASN A 808 -15.57 -8.81 -6.19
C ASN A 808 -14.16 -9.38 -5.95
N ALA A 809 -13.27 -9.20 -6.93
CA ALA A 809 -11.94 -9.78 -6.94
C ALA A 809 -11.08 -9.31 -5.76
N THR A 810 -11.13 -8.04 -5.38
CA THR A 810 -10.35 -7.47 -4.27
C THR A 810 -10.75 -8.08 -2.93
N SER A 811 -12.06 -8.15 -2.65
CA SER A 811 -12.56 -8.77 -1.41
C SER A 811 -12.25 -10.26 -1.34
N PHE A 812 -12.38 -10.97 -2.46
CA PHE A 812 -12.09 -12.39 -2.53
C PHE A 812 -10.59 -12.66 -2.34
N LEU A 813 -9.73 -11.83 -2.93
CA LEU A 813 -8.27 -11.90 -2.78
C LEU A 813 -7.85 -11.66 -1.33
N GLU A 814 -8.46 -10.69 -0.66
CA GLU A 814 -8.22 -10.39 0.74
C GLU A 814 -8.63 -11.54 1.67
N GLU A 815 -9.80 -12.13 1.45
CA GLU A 815 -10.28 -13.30 2.21
C GLU A 815 -9.45 -14.56 1.96
N SER A 816 -8.87 -14.69 0.77
CA SER A 816 -8.05 -15.84 0.36
C SER A 816 -6.56 -15.64 0.58
N ARG A 817 -6.14 -14.61 1.33
CA ARG A 817 -4.73 -14.22 1.55
C ARG A 817 -3.82 -15.39 1.93
N ALA A 818 -4.28 -16.31 2.77
CA ALA A 818 -3.48 -17.47 3.19
C ALA A 818 -3.07 -18.37 2.00
N ALA A 819 -3.95 -18.54 1.00
CA ALA A 819 -3.63 -19.26 -0.22
C ALA A 819 -2.61 -18.51 -1.08
N VAL A 820 -2.76 -17.18 -1.19
CA VAL A 820 -1.80 -16.32 -1.91
C VAL A 820 -0.40 -16.41 -1.28
N GLN A 821 -0.33 -16.35 0.06
CA GLN A 821 0.93 -16.47 0.81
C GLN A 821 1.59 -17.83 0.58
N ALA A 822 0.82 -18.92 0.59
CA ALA A 822 1.35 -20.27 0.45
C ALA A 822 1.82 -20.63 -0.96
N ALA A 823 1.22 -20.05 -2.00
CA ALA A 823 1.63 -20.27 -3.39
C ALA A 823 3.02 -19.69 -3.69
N ASP A 824 3.76 -20.28 -4.63
CA ASP A 824 5.12 -19.84 -5.00
C ASP A 824 5.11 -18.58 -5.88
N GLY A 825 4.01 -18.31 -6.57
CA GLY A 825 3.80 -17.12 -7.38
C GLY A 825 2.31 -16.78 -7.51
N PHE A 826 2.03 -15.70 -8.25
CA PHE A 826 0.69 -15.16 -8.40
C PHE A 826 0.30 -15.07 -9.87
N ALA A 827 -0.83 -15.66 -10.25
CA ALA A 827 -1.40 -15.49 -11.57
C ALA A 827 -2.42 -14.35 -11.58
N ALA A 828 -2.46 -13.59 -12.68
CA ALA A 828 -3.40 -12.49 -12.89
C ALA A 828 -4.09 -12.63 -14.25
N HIS A 829 -5.40 -12.40 -14.28
CA HIS A 829 -6.19 -12.31 -15.50
C HIS A 829 -6.58 -10.86 -15.77
N ILE A 830 -6.27 -10.36 -16.96
CA ILE A 830 -6.42 -8.94 -17.31
C ILE A 830 -7.10 -8.80 -18.67
N TYR A 831 -8.35 -8.31 -18.67
CA TYR A 831 -9.13 -8.13 -19.91
C TYR A 831 -9.44 -6.65 -20.13
N TRP A 832 -9.50 -6.23 -21.39
CA TRP A 832 -9.92 -4.88 -21.78
C TRP A 832 -10.82 -4.87 -23.02
N ALA A 833 -11.46 -3.73 -23.24
CA ALA A 833 -12.40 -3.47 -24.32
C ALA A 833 -12.49 -1.96 -24.59
N MET A 834 -13.26 -1.54 -25.60
CA MET A 834 -13.45 -0.10 -25.89
C MET A 834 -14.07 0.68 -24.73
N ASP A 835 -15.00 0.06 -24.00
CA ASP A 835 -15.69 0.60 -22.81
C ASP A 835 -14.94 0.37 -21.50
N TYR A 836 -13.85 -0.41 -21.55
CA TYR A 836 -12.96 -0.67 -20.43
C TYR A 836 -11.51 -0.72 -20.94
N PRO A 837 -10.87 0.45 -21.14
CA PRO A 837 -9.63 0.53 -21.92
C PRO A 837 -8.45 -0.16 -21.24
N MET A 838 -7.43 -0.48 -22.04
CA MET A 838 -6.22 -1.17 -21.59
C MET A 838 -5.54 -0.49 -20.40
N ASP A 839 -5.56 0.84 -20.34
CA ASP A 839 -4.98 1.60 -19.21
C ASP A 839 -5.72 1.30 -17.90
N THR A 840 -7.05 1.19 -17.92
CA THR A 840 -7.84 0.78 -16.75
C THR A 840 -7.53 -0.67 -16.34
N ALA A 841 -7.32 -1.55 -17.32
CA ALA A 841 -6.93 -2.94 -17.06
C ALA A 841 -5.52 -3.04 -16.46
N LEU A 842 -4.59 -2.16 -16.84
CA LEU A 842 -3.26 -2.04 -16.21
C LEU A 842 -3.37 -1.58 -14.75
N THR A 843 -4.32 -0.69 -14.43
CA THR A 843 -4.58 -0.29 -13.03
C THR A 843 -5.03 -1.49 -12.17
N VAL A 844 -5.77 -2.46 -12.72
CA VAL A 844 -6.12 -3.69 -11.99
C VAL A 844 -4.87 -4.51 -11.66
N LEU A 845 -3.96 -4.65 -12.62
CA LEU A 845 -2.68 -5.31 -12.37
C LEU A 845 -1.86 -4.58 -11.31
N ASP A 846 -1.80 -3.26 -11.37
CA ASP A 846 -1.10 -2.44 -10.37
C ASP A 846 -1.75 -2.56 -8.98
N GLY A 847 -3.07 -2.72 -8.92
CA GLY A 847 -3.80 -3.07 -7.70
C GLY A 847 -3.34 -4.40 -7.10
N TYR A 848 -3.14 -5.45 -7.92
CA TYR A 848 -2.59 -6.72 -7.43
C TYR A 848 -1.13 -6.59 -6.98
N LEU A 849 -0.30 -5.83 -7.69
CA LEU A 849 1.09 -5.57 -7.29
C LEU A 849 1.16 -4.81 -5.96
N SER A 850 0.30 -3.81 -5.80
CA SER A 850 0.15 -3.04 -4.55
C SER A 850 -0.34 -3.94 -3.41
N TYR A 851 -1.32 -4.81 -3.65
CA TYR A 851 -1.77 -5.81 -2.69
C TYR A 851 -0.61 -6.71 -2.24
N LEU A 852 0.15 -7.28 -3.18
CA LEU A 852 1.30 -8.13 -2.81
C LEU A 852 2.34 -7.34 -2.00
N SER A 853 2.61 -6.09 -2.38
CA SER A 853 3.56 -5.23 -1.68
C SER A 853 3.13 -4.95 -0.23
N THR A 854 1.90 -4.47 -0.05
CA THR A 854 1.34 -4.10 1.25
C THR A 854 1.18 -5.28 2.22
N HIS A 855 1.18 -6.50 1.70
CA HIS A 855 1.04 -7.72 2.48
C HIS A 855 2.35 -8.53 2.64
N ASN A 856 3.51 -7.88 2.48
CA ASN A 856 4.85 -8.48 2.59
C ASN A 856 5.08 -9.65 1.61
N MET A 857 4.48 -9.54 0.43
CA MET A 857 4.59 -10.49 -0.68
C MET A 857 5.17 -9.83 -1.95
N ALA A 858 5.82 -8.67 -1.83
CA ALA A 858 6.40 -7.91 -2.94
C ALA A 858 7.38 -8.74 -3.79
N GLN A 859 8.04 -9.72 -3.18
CA GLN A 859 8.98 -10.63 -3.84
C GLN A 859 8.29 -11.71 -4.70
N LYS A 860 6.97 -11.89 -4.60
CA LYS A 860 6.27 -12.93 -5.38
C LYS A 860 6.33 -12.57 -6.86
N LEU A 861 6.68 -13.58 -7.66
CA LEU A 861 6.70 -13.45 -9.11
C LEU A 861 5.26 -13.46 -9.64
N VAL A 862 4.92 -12.46 -10.45
CA VAL A 862 3.59 -12.29 -11.02
C VAL A 862 3.57 -12.72 -12.47
N TRP A 863 2.60 -13.54 -12.83
CA TRP A 863 2.38 -14.02 -14.19
C TRP A 863 1.01 -13.53 -14.66
N VAL A 864 0.94 -12.76 -15.74
CA VAL A 864 -0.35 -12.45 -16.36
C VAL A 864 -0.74 -13.67 -17.19
N THR A 865 -1.41 -14.64 -16.57
CA THR A 865 -1.66 -15.96 -17.18
C THR A 865 -2.79 -15.91 -18.19
N GLU A 866 -3.61 -14.85 -18.22
CA GLU A 866 -4.55 -14.58 -19.31
C GLU A 866 -4.68 -13.08 -19.54
N ALA A 867 -4.55 -12.65 -20.80
CA ALA A 867 -4.85 -11.30 -21.22
C ALA A 867 -5.55 -11.27 -22.59
N SER A 868 -6.57 -10.43 -22.77
CA SER A 868 -7.24 -10.29 -24.07
C SER A 868 -8.04 -9.00 -24.19
N ASN A 869 -8.10 -8.46 -25.41
CA ASN A 869 -9.22 -7.63 -25.82
C ASN A 869 -10.35 -8.53 -26.32
N ASN A 870 -11.38 -8.70 -25.48
CA ASN A 870 -12.41 -9.72 -25.66
C ASN A 870 -13.62 -9.27 -26.50
N LYS A 871 -13.53 -8.14 -27.22
CA LYS A 871 -14.60 -7.64 -28.09
C LYS A 871 -14.25 -7.72 -29.58
N ASN A 872 -15.29 -7.80 -30.40
CA ASN A 872 -15.22 -7.87 -31.86
C ASN A 872 -15.23 -6.50 -32.55
N THR A 873 -15.36 -5.42 -31.77
CA THR A 873 -15.37 -4.04 -32.26
C THR A 873 -13.98 -3.53 -32.63
N VAL A 874 -12.92 -4.24 -32.24
CA VAL A 874 -11.52 -3.91 -32.53
C VAL A 874 -11.01 -4.82 -33.66
N THR A 875 -10.42 -4.22 -34.69
CA THR A 875 -9.85 -4.98 -35.81
C THR A 875 -8.66 -5.82 -35.36
N LEU A 876 -8.39 -6.95 -36.03
CA LEU A 876 -7.30 -7.85 -35.65
C LEU A 876 -5.91 -7.16 -35.64
N PRO A 877 -5.56 -6.29 -36.60
CA PRO A 877 -4.31 -5.53 -36.52
C PRO A 877 -4.25 -4.54 -35.35
N ALA A 878 -5.38 -3.90 -35.00
CA ALA A 878 -5.45 -3.04 -33.83
C ALA A 878 -5.30 -3.84 -32.52
N LYS A 879 -5.97 -4.99 -32.44
CA LYS A 879 -5.85 -5.94 -31.32
C LYS A 879 -4.39 -6.43 -31.15
N ALA A 880 -3.71 -6.74 -32.25
CA ALA A 880 -2.30 -7.10 -32.24
C ALA A 880 -1.41 -5.95 -31.74
N ALA A 881 -1.66 -4.72 -32.17
CA ALA A 881 -0.92 -3.54 -31.69
C ALA A 881 -1.16 -3.29 -30.19
N GLU A 882 -2.40 -3.46 -29.71
CA GLU A 882 -2.72 -3.39 -28.28
C GLU A 882 -2.00 -4.47 -27.47
N TYR A 883 -1.91 -5.70 -27.97
CA TYR A 883 -1.11 -6.75 -27.30
C TYR A 883 0.36 -6.35 -27.19
N VAL A 884 0.98 -5.85 -28.26
CA VAL A 884 2.37 -5.36 -28.19
C VAL A 884 2.52 -4.23 -27.18
N ASN A 885 1.58 -3.26 -27.18
CA ASN A 885 1.60 -2.15 -26.23
C ASN A 885 1.44 -2.63 -24.79
N PHE A 886 0.45 -3.48 -24.50
CA PHE A 886 0.24 -4.06 -23.17
C PHE A 886 1.51 -4.74 -22.65
N TRP A 887 2.12 -5.60 -23.48
CA TRP A 887 3.37 -6.26 -23.13
C TRP A 887 4.51 -5.26 -22.85
N GLN A 888 4.64 -4.19 -23.65
CA GLN A 888 5.62 -3.13 -23.40
C GLN A 888 5.38 -2.42 -22.06
N GLN A 889 4.11 -2.21 -21.66
CA GLN A 889 3.79 -1.66 -20.34
C GLN A 889 4.18 -2.62 -19.21
N LEU A 890 4.00 -3.93 -19.38
CA LEU A 890 4.40 -4.91 -18.37
C LEU A 890 5.91 -4.90 -18.11
N ARG A 891 6.73 -4.59 -19.11
CA ARG A 891 8.20 -4.52 -18.98
C ARG A 891 8.69 -3.41 -18.05
N GLN A 892 7.81 -2.50 -17.65
CA GLN A 892 8.07 -1.45 -16.66
C GLN A 892 7.83 -1.93 -15.21
N ARG A 893 7.32 -3.16 -15.01
CA ARG A 893 6.93 -3.72 -13.72
C ARG A 893 7.90 -4.84 -13.32
N PRO A 894 8.82 -4.61 -12.36
CA PRO A 894 9.95 -5.52 -12.10
C PRO A 894 9.57 -6.96 -11.70
N THR A 895 8.44 -7.16 -11.04
CA THR A 895 8.01 -8.48 -10.53
C THR A 895 7.18 -9.27 -11.56
N VAL A 896 6.76 -8.64 -12.66
CA VAL A 896 5.95 -9.27 -13.70
C VAL A 896 6.84 -10.07 -14.65
N GLN A 897 6.63 -11.39 -14.68
CA GLN A 897 7.45 -12.34 -15.44
C GLN A 897 7.06 -12.44 -16.91
N GLY A 898 5.81 -12.12 -17.25
CA GLY A 898 5.31 -12.22 -18.61
C GLY A 898 3.79 -12.27 -18.68
N VAL A 899 3.30 -12.32 -19.90
CA VAL A 899 1.87 -12.38 -20.24
C VAL A 899 1.60 -13.50 -21.23
N THR A 900 0.49 -14.20 -21.08
CA THR A 900 -0.06 -15.08 -22.12
C THR A 900 -1.40 -14.56 -22.61
N TYR A 901 -1.48 -14.27 -23.91
CA TYR A 901 -2.73 -13.81 -24.52
C TYR A 901 -3.70 -14.98 -24.74
N PHE A 902 -4.99 -14.73 -24.50
CA PHE A 902 -6.07 -15.69 -24.73
C PHE A 902 -6.63 -15.49 -26.14
N VAL A 903 -6.74 -16.49 -27.04
CA VAL A 903 -6.19 -17.86 -27.04
C VAL A 903 -5.76 -18.21 -28.48
N ALA A 904 -4.85 -19.16 -28.69
CA ALA A 904 -4.39 -19.50 -30.03
C ALA A 904 -5.52 -20.07 -30.91
N SER A 905 -6.27 -21.04 -30.41
CA SER A 905 -7.44 -21.64 -31.07
C SER A 905 -8.46 -22.14 -30.05
N ALA A 906 -9.72 -22.30 -30.46
CA ALA A 906 -10.76 -22.93 -29.66
C ALA A 906 -11.93 -23.40 -30.55
N SER A 907 -12.52 -24.55 -30.20
CA SER A 907 -13.72 -25.07 -30.86
C SER A 907 -15.03 -24.43 -30.38
N ASN A 908 -15.03 -23.83 -29.18
CA ASN A 908 -16.19 -23.12 -28.66
C ASN A 908 -16.41 -21.81 -29.45
N PRO A 909 -17.56 -21.63 -30.12
CA PRO A 909 -17.83 -20.45 -30.92
C PRO A 909 -17.87 -19.14 -30.13
N GLN A 910 -18.03 -19.20 -28.79
CA GLN A 910 -17.98 -18.00 -27.94
C GLN A 910 -16.60 -17.32 -27.98
N PHE A 911 -15.53 -18.05 -28.29
CA PHE A 911 -14.17 -17.51 -28.36
C PHE A 911 -13.75 -17.12 -29.78
N ALA A 912 -14.67 -17.18 -30.75
CA ALA A 912 -14.36 -16.94 -32.17
C ALA A 912 -13.73 -15.55 -32.44
N ASP A 913 -14.00 -14.56 -31.60
CA ASP A 913 -13.46 -13.20 -31.72
C ASP A 913 -12.10 -13.00 -31.02
N GLU A 914 -11.62 -14.01 -30.30
CA GLU A 914 -10.38 -14.00 -29.53
C GLU A 914 -9.29 -14.93 -30.09
N VAL A 915 -9.68 -15.94 -30.88
CA VAL A 915 -8.71 -16.89 -31.46
C VAL A 915 -7.75 -16.23 -32.45
N TRP A 916 -6.49 -16.65 -32.42
CA TRP A 916 -5.44 -16.21 -33.36
C TRP A 916 -5.41 -17.06 -34.63
N VAL A 917 -5.92 -18.29 -34.55
CA VAL A 917 -6.04 -19.26 -35.64
C VAL A 917 -7.51 -19.61 -35.84
N ALA A 918 -7.96 -19.57 -37.09
CA ALA A 918 -9.29 -20.06 -37.48
C ALA A 918 -9.18 -20.84 -38.79
N ASN A 919 -9.91 -21.96 -38.89
CA ASN A 919 -9.93 -22.83 -40.07
C ASN A 919 -8.52 -23.28 -40.53
N GLY A 920 -7.61 -23.50 -39.57
CA GLY A 920 -6.25 -23.94 -39.85
C GLY A 920 -5.29 -22.85 -40.32
N GLN A 921 -5.70 -21.57 -40.28
CA GLN A 921 -4.92 -20.44 -40.79
C GLN A 921 -4.78 -19.32 -39.75
N SER A 922 -3.64 -18.64 -39.78
CA SER A 922 -3.41 -17.41 -39.01
C SER A 922 -4.41 -16.34 -39.40
N ARG A 923 -4.90 -15.58 -38.41
CA ARG A 923 -5.80 -14.45 -38.60
C ARG A 923 -5.08 -13.10 -38.71
N GLY A 924 -3.74 -13.08 -38.80
CA GLY A 924 -2.96 -11.85 -38.99
C GLY A 924 -2.42 -11.22 -37.70
N ILE A 925 -2.81 -11.72 -36.51
CA ILE A 925 -2.29 -11.20 -35.23
C ILE A 925 -0.82 -11.57 -35.07
N ALA A 926 -0.46 -12.82 -35.39
CA ALA A 926 0.86 -13.37 -35.17
C ALA A 926 1.95 -12.61 -35.95
N GLU A 927 1.65 -12.19 -37.17
CA GLU A 927 2.54 -11.49 -38.09
C GLU A 927 2.83 -10.07 -37.59
N VAL A 928 1.80 -9.37 -37.12
CA VAL A 928 1.94 -8.02 -36.55
C VAL A 928 2.73 -8.07 -35.24
N VAL A 929 2.36 -8.99 -34.34
CA VAL A 929 3.04 -9.18 -33.07
C VAL A 929 4.49 -9.61 -33.28
N GLY A 930 4.74 -10.53 -34.22
CA GLY A 930 6.07 -11.05 -34.54
C GLY A 930 7.04 -10.02 -35.12
N ALA A 931 6.53 -8.90 -35.65
CA ALA A 931 7.32 -7.79 -36.17
C ALA A 931 7.83 -6.84 -35.07
N ARG A 932 7.41 -7.01 -33.81
CA ARG A 932 8.00 -6.32 -32.65
C ARG A 932 9.47 -6.70 -32.46
#